data_AF-A0AAE0D5H3-F1
#
_entry.id   AF-A0AAE0D5H3-F1
#
_cell.length_a   1.000
_cell.length_b   1.000
_cell.length_c   1.000
_cell.angle_alpha   90.00
_cell.angle_beta   90.00
_cell.angle_gamma   90.00
#
_symmetry.space_group_name_H-M   'P 1'
#
loop_
_entity.id
_entity.type
_entity.pdbx_description
1 polymer ?
#
loop_
_entity_poly.entity_id
_entity_poly.type
_entity_poly.pdbx_seq_one_letter_code
_entity_poly.pdbx_strand_id
1 'polypeptide(L)'
;MSSNDGAISEAYKAYKLSTNYFLIWLQSQYQLQVPGNASSFTSTNDILNAVRVLREKKIGVPSSVISSLRNAITKRQEVAVIYQGLGTNDLAHENFLQRLREILSILNPLKTASATFQVDPLQQDSFVTPNPFSSLKLLADESDDVPCFPTPCAPPELPRAIQSQSKPRTSPKRSEELGFVIEDDRLEYLVQVIIIIYQYDALQSQLREYWADAARGSMPLPLAATLTGITFNVFMNCMMSFHADDSLKLCAIWEDAHRLHTMHPKFAAGLTNRDGPISGPARFGTLAQTFGKFKFFRERINEKKARDFRRTLDAVQLLPYRRPQDRISAVKPDKSERTYFEKESAMNVLMTIKSMIADKTKNNKSKDFLSPYSYRLNTRTPIQLAAEEFLKGESLSPKSGLVMGMDLFLSTYEGFLWADERLNVQSCRKLVIQLSRDMQVGTLPVIDAVKAIPQQSRVGWCDTTINVLEQFREDLDAFQRQEIPDLYHQAPWTAGHHMAEMLARAHLIGNRVTCEIGLLEELCELFTEALFLSTRPDRNFVSHYRQSIFETNISNGTVQISWKKTGVSFRKRHVHSSQIDLHLNRHLISPTVLCKLHDLPFRVDPNYALREKISKAKKISARNVIEKAKNKLLPEFQGPKPVARVNYFSIFALCDRILTNFCRLIQPSTYRDIRSEYIDLKCPMLTGATLADTVLQTIVREPEILEKGLSLQGHQLLQAAAEAFESVDKTATLQQFLWKV
;
A
#
# COMPACT_ATOMS: atom_id res chain seq x y z
N MET A 1 35.85 15.02 -22.52
CA MET A 1 34.45 15.43 -22.29
C MET A 1 33.86 15.03 -20.92
N SER A 2 34.54 14.26 -20.05
CA SER A 2 33.91 13.74 -18.81
C SER A 2 33.79 14.71 -17.63
N SER A 3 34.36 15.93 -17.70
CA SER A 3 34.32 16.93 -16.62
C SER A 3 33.05 17.77 -16.59
N ASN A 4 32.26 17.81 -17.67
CA ASN A 4 31.18 18.80 -17.80
C ASN A 4 29.83 18.33 -17.23
N ASP A 5 29.57 17.02 -17.11
CA ASP A 5 28.22 16.53 -16.76
C ASP A 5 27.76 16.90 -15.33
N GLY A 6 28.69 17.04 -14.37
CA GLY A 6 28.36 17.50 -13.02
C GLY A 6 27.82 18.93 -13.03
N ALA A 7 28.45 19.80 -13.82
CA ALA A 7 28.04 21.18 -14.01
C ALA A 7 26.63 21.28 -14.63
N ILE A 8 26.21 20.30 -15.45
CA ILE A 8 24.85 20.26 -16.03
C ILE A 8 23.80 20.03 -14.94
N SER A 9 24.06 19.08 -14.02
CA SER A 9 23.11 18.79 -12.94
C SER A 9 23.00 19.97 -11.99
N GLU A 10 24.11 20.66 -11.72
CA GLU A 10 24.15 21.86 -10.90
C GLU A 10 23.43 23.02 -11.60
N ALA A 11 23.66 23.25 -12.88
CA ALA A 11 22.97 24.27 -13.66
C ALA A 11 21.45 24.01 -13.73
N TYR A 12 21.04 22.75 -13.92
CA TYR A 12 19.63 22.35 -13.87
C TYR A 12 18.99 22.67 -12.50
N LYS A 13 19.61 22.20 -11.42
CA LYS A 13 19.13 22.46 -10.04
C LYS A 13 19.07 23.97 -9.76
N ALA A 14 20.11 24.71 -10.14
CA ALA A 14 20.20 26.15 -9.94
C ALA A 14 19.12 26.92 -10.70
N TYR A 15 18.83 26.58 -11.97
CA TYR A 15 17.77 27.27 -12.69
C TYR A 15 16.38 26.92 -12.12
N LYS A 16 16.14 25.67 -11.70
CA LYS A 16 14.87 25.27 -11.09
C LYS A 16 14.61 25.99 -9.77
N LEU A 17 15.61 26.02 -8.89
CA LEU A 17 15.56 26.76 -7.63
C LEU A 17 15.25 28.24 -7.89
N SER A 18 15.98 28.86 -8.82
CA SER A 18 15.83 30.28 -9.14
C SER A 18 14.49 30.60 -9.81
N THR A 19 13.97 29.69 -10.64
CA THR A 19 12.64 29.82 -11.26
C THR A 19 11.55 29.73 -10.20
N ASN A 20 11.62 28.73 -9.31
CA ASN A 20 10.64 28.56 -8.24
C ASN A 20 10.63 29.76 -7.30
N TYR A 21 11.79 30.27 -6.88
CA TYR A 21 11.88 31.48 -6.06
C TYR A 21 11.14 32.66 -6.69
N PHE A 22 11.37 32.91 -7.99
CA PHE A 22 10.68 33.94 -8.74
C PHE A 22 9.16 33.71 -8.79
N LEU A 23 8.71 32.49 -9.07
CA LEU A 23 7.30 32.17 -9.22
C LEU A 23 6.51 32.21 -7.91
N ILE A 24 7.10 31.79 -6.79
CA ILE A 24 6.49 31.92 -5.46
C ILE A 24 6.21 33.39 -5.17
N TRP A 25 7.21 34.26 -5.39
CA TRP A 25 7.05 35.69 -5.20
C TRP A 25 5.97 36.26 -6.13
N LEU A 26 6.03 35.93 -7.42
CA LEU A 26 5.08 36.43 -8.41
C LEU A 26 3.64 36.01 -8.08
N GLN A 27 3.43 34.74 -7.70
CA GLN A 27 2.11 34.22 -7.35
C GLN A 27 1.54 34.94 -6.13
N SER A 28 2.37 35.15 -5.10
CA SER A 28 1.96 35.87 -3.89
C SER A 28 1.54 37.30 -4.20
N GLN A 29 2.33 38.01 -5.02
CA GLN A 29 1.97 39.38 -5.44
C GLN A 29 0.72 39.40 -6.30
N TYR A 30 0.58 38.48 -7.25
CA TYR A 30 -0.57 38.41 -8.14
C TYR A 30 -1.87 38.15 -7.38
N GLN A 31 -1.86 37.24 -6.40
CA GLN A 31 -3.03 36.95 -5.56
C GLN A 31 -3.47 38.14 -4.71
N LEU A 32 -2.54 38.98 -4.26
CA LEU A 32 -2.87 40.24 -3.56
C LEU A 32 -3.57 41.25 -4.49
N GLN A 33 -3.21 41.27 -5.78
CA GLN A 33 -3.77 42.21 -6.75
C GLN A 33 -5.07 41.71 -7.39
N VAL A 34 -5.27 40.38 -7.46
CA VAL A 34 -6.45 39.75 -8.08
C VAL A 34 -7.04 38.72 -7.11
N PRO A 35 -7.74 39.17 -6.05
CA PRO A 35 -8.38 38.27 -5.10
C PRO A 35 -9.39 37.35 -5.79
N GLY A 36 -9.39 36.07 -5.43
CA GLY A 36 -10.28 35.07 -6.02
C GLY A 36 -9.70 34.27 -7.18
N ASN A 37 -8.56 34.70 -7.76
CA ASN A 37 -7.83 33.87 -8.72
C ASN A 37 -6.76 33.03 -8.00
N ALA A 38 -7.18 31.90 -7.45
CA ALA A 38 -6.29 30.97 -6.73
C ALA A 38 -5.49 30.03 -7.65
N SER A 39 -5.61 30.16 -8.97
CA SER A 39 -4.94 29.25 -9.91
C SER A 39 -3.41 29.39 -9.84
N SER A 40 -2.72 28.26 -9.83
CA SER A 40 -1.26 28.21 -10.01
C SER A 40 -0.90 28.53 -11.46
N PHE A 41 0.29 29.07 -11.70
CA PHE A 41 0.80 29.24 -13.06
C PHE A 41 0.96 27.87 -13.73
N THR A 42 0.23 27.65 -14.84
CA THR A 42 0.29 26.41 -15.63
C THR A 42 1.11 26.60 -16.90
N SER A 43 1.10 27.82 -17.46
CA SER A 43 1.82 28.18 -18.68
C SER A 43 2.70 29.41 -18.49
N THR A 44 3.65 29.60 -19.41
CA THR A 44 4.45 30.84 -19.46
C THR A 44 3.63 32.07 -19.80
N ASN A 45 2.48 31.90 -20.44
CA ASN A 45 1.53 32.99 -20.70
C ASN A 45 0.85 33.46 -19.41
N ASP A 46 0.52 32.55 -18.49
CA ASP A 46 -0.04 32.90 -17.18
C ASP A 46 0.93 33.78 -16.40
N ILE A 47 2.21 33.39 -16.41
CA ILE A 47 3.32 34.12 -15.78
C ILE A 47 3.43 35.53 -16.40
N LEU A 48 3.40 35.62 -17.73
CA LEU A 48 3.50 36.88 -18.46
C LEU A 48 2.30 37.80 -18.16
N ASN A 49 1.09 37.26 -18.11
CA ASN A 49 -0.13 37.99 -17.77
C ASN A 49 -0.07 38.51 -16.33
N ALA A 50 0.36 37.69 -15.37
CA ALA A 50 0.54 38.13 -13.99
C ALA A 50 1.55 39.28 -13.90
N VAL A 51 2.70 39.16 -14.58
CA VAL A 51 3.73 40.20 -14.64
C VAL A 51 3.21 41.51 -15.24
N ARG A 52 2.35 41.44 -16.27
CA ARG A 52 1.69 42.63 -16.84
C ARG A 52 0.76 43.31 -15.84
N VAL A 53 -0.02 42.55 -15.07
CA VAL A 53 -0.85 43.10 -13.98
C VAL A 53 0.02 43.81 -12.93
N LEU A 54 1.14 43.22 -12.52
CA LEU A 54 2.07 43.86 -11.58
C LEU A 54 2.65 45.17 -12.14
N ARG A 55 2.96 45.21 -13.44
CA ARG A 55 3.44 46.41 -14.13
C ARG A 55 2.39 47.51 -14.17
N GLU A 56 1.15 47.18 -14.53
CA GLU A 56 0.03 48.13 -14.55
C GLU A 56 -0.23 48.74 -13.17
N LYS A 57 -0.10 47.91 -12.12
CA LYS A 57 -0.22 48.32 -10.72
C LYS A 57 1.06 48.96 -10.15
N LYS A 58 2.13 49.05 -10.95
CA LYS A 58 3.45 49.60 -10.57
C LYS A 58 4.01 48.97 -9.27
N ILE A 59 3.79 47.67 -9.06
CA ILE A 59 4.29 46.96 -7.88
C ILE A 59 5.81 46.83 -7.97
N GLY A 60 6.53 47.30 -6.94
CA GLY A 60 7.98 47.21 -6.86
C GLY A 60 8.47 45.76 -6.82
N VAL A 61 9.58 45.48 -7.52
CA VAL A 61 10.17 44.13 -7.58
C VAL A 61 11.47 44.11 -6.79
N PRO A 62 11.61 43.23 -5.77
CA PRO A 62 12.85 43.11 -5.03
C PRO A 62 14.05 42.76 -5.92
N SER A 63 15.21 43.36 -5.63
CA SER A 63 16.45 43.07 -6.37
C SER A 63 16.81 41.59 -6.35
N SER A 64 16.54 40.87 -5.24
CA SER A 64 16.77 39.42 -5.13
C SER A 64 15.94 38.63 -6.13
N VAL A 65 14.69 39.01 -6.36
CA VAL A 65 13.79 38.36 -7.33
C VAL A 65 14.28 38.58 -8.76
N ILE A 66 14.72 39.80 -9.09
CA ILE A 66 15.32 40.09 -10.40
C ILE A 66 16.61 39.30 -10.61
N SER A 67 17.48 39.23 -9.60
CA SER A 67 18.70 38.43 -9.65
C SER A 67 18.40 36.94 -9.84
N SER A 68 17.41 36.41 -9.11
CA SER A 68 16.94 35.02 -9.27
C SER A 68 16.43 34.76 -10.69
N LEU A 69 15.60 35.65 -11.26
CA LEU A 69 15.11 35.49 -12.63
C LEU A 69 16.27 35.54 -13.65
N ARG A 70 17.26 36.42 -13.47
CA ARG A 70 18.46 36.46 -14.33
C ARG A 70 19.28 35.17 -14.22
N ASN A 71 19.45 34.65 -13.01
CA ASN A 71 20.14 33.39 -12.78
C ASN A 71 19.37 32.23 -13.45
N ALA A 72 18.05 32.18 -13.29
CA ALA A 72 17.20 31.20 -13.96
C ALA A 72 17.38 31.23 -15.49
N ILE A 73 17.37 32.43 -16.10
CA ILE A 73 17.60 32.59 -17.55
C ILE A 73 19.00 32.13 -17.95
N THR A 74 20.03 32.53 -17.20
CA THR A 74 21.43 32.20 -17.51
C THR A 74 21.67 30.70 -17.41
N LYS A 75 21.29 30.09 -16.30
CA LYS A 75 21.44 28.65 -16.06
C LYS A 75 20.60 27.82 -17.02
N ARG A 76 19.41 28.28 -17.41
CA ARG A 76 18.60 27.62 -18.43
C ARG A 76 19.21 27.74 -19.84
N GLN A 77 19.91 28.83 -20.15
CA GLN A 77 20.70 28.94 -21.39
C GLN A 77 21.89 27.98 -21.40
N GLU A 78 22.60 27.85 -20.28
CA GLU A 78 23.67 26.84 -20.13
C GLU A 78 23.14 25.44 -20.45
N VAL A 79 21.98 25.08 -19.88
CA VAL A 79 21.35 23.78 -20.18
C VAL A 79 20.81 23.69 -21.61
N ALA A 80 20.35 24.79 -22.20
CA ALA A 80 19.88 24.83 -23.60
C ALA A 80 20.99 24.50 -24.60
N VAL A 81 22.20 25.04 -24.40
CA VAL A 81 23.35 24.80 -25.28
C VAL A 81 23.70 23.31 -25.30
N ILE A 82 23.62 22.66 -24.15
CA ILE A 82 23.83 21.21 -24.02
C ILE A 82 22.73 20.46 -24.79
N TYR A 83 21.48 20.89 -24.64
CA TYR A 83 20.32 20.29 -25.30
C TYR A 83 20.37 20.41 -26.83
N GLN A 84 20.82 21.55 -27.35
CA GLN A 84 21.05 21.76 -28.78
C GLN A 84 22.13 20.79 -29.31
N GLY A 85 23.13 20.46 -28.48
CA GLY A 85 24.12 19.42 -28.78
C GLY A 85 23.53 18.02 -28.99
N LEU A 86 22.31 17.76 -28.51
CA LEU A 86 21.59 16.48 -28.65
C LEU A 86 20.86 16.34 -30.00
N GLY A 87 20.94 17.34 -30.88
CA GLY A 87 20.22 17.37 -32.15
C GLY A 87 18.71 17.59 -32.01
N THR A 88 18.22 17.82 -30.78
CA THR A 88 16.86 18.24 -30.52
C THR A 88 16.78 19.75 -30.68
N ASN A 89 16.31 20.24 -31.83
CA ASN A 89 15.87 21.62 -31.99
C ASN A 89 14.62 21.85 -31.14
N ASP A 90 14.81 22.04 -29.84
CA ASP A 90 13.70 22.22 -28.91
C ASP A 90 13.23 23.68 -28.93
N LEU A 91 12.53 24.02 -30.01
CA LEU A 91 11.88 25.32 -30.21
C LEU A 91 11.04 25.72 -28.98
N ALA A 92 10.47 24.74 -28.26
CA ALA A 92 9.73 24.98 -27.02
C ALA A 92 10.61 25.59 -25.92
N HIS A 93 11.80 25.05 -25.69
CA HIS A 93 12.73 25.57 -24.67
C HIS A 93 13.28 26.95 -25.03
N GLU A 94 13.54 27.20 -26.32
CA GLU A 94 13.94 28.53 -26.81
C GLU A 94 12.80 29.55 -26.65
N ASN A 95 11.58 29.19 -27.01
CA ASN A 95 10.40 30.01 -26.79
C ASN A 95 10.20 30.30 -25.30
N PHE A 96 10.41 29.31 -24.44
CA PHE A 96 10.36 29.49 -22.98
C PHE A 96 11.40 30.52 -22.52
N LEU A 97 12.67 30.35 -22.93
CA LEU A 97 13.75 31.28 -22.61
C LEU A 97 13.43 32.70 -23.08
N GLN A 98 12.86 32.83 -24.28
CA GLN A 98 12.47 34.13 -24.82
C GLN A 98 11.35 34.78 -24.00
N ARG A 99 10.36 34.01 -23.57
CA ARG A 99 9.29 34.49 -22.67
C ARG A 99 9.84 34.93 -21.31
N LEU A 100 10.80 34.20 -20.73
CA LEU A 100 11.46 34.64 -19.50
C LEU A 100 12.24 35.96 -19.67
N ARG A 101 12.89 36.17 -20.83
CA ARG A 101 13.56 37.43 -21.15
C ARG A 101 12.55 38.58 -21.31
N GLU A 102 11.40 38.32 -21.94
CA GLU A 102 10.31 39.30 -22.02
C GLU A 102 9.82 39.67 -20.62
N ILE A 103 9.54 38.68 -19.77
CA ILE A 103 9.16 38.88 -18.36
C ILE A 103 10.20 39.73 -17.63
N LEU A 104 11.50 39.41 -17.78
CA LEU A 104 12.58 40.18 -17.18
C LEU A 104 12.59 41.63 -17.68
N SER A 105 12.35 41.87 -18.97
CA SER A 105 12.29 43.22 -19.55
C SER A 105 11.14 44.05 -18.98
N ILE A 106 10.00 43.42 -18.66
CA ILE A 106 8.84 44.06 -18.04
C ILE A 106 9.12 44.41 -16.58
N LEU A 107 9.79 43.53 -15.83
CA LEU A 107 10.04 43.70 -14.40
C LEU A 107 11.23 44.61 -14.09
N ASN A 108 12.22 44.72 -14.98
CA ASN A 108 13.44 45.50 -14.72
C ASN A 108 13.17 46.98 -14.36
N PRO A 109 12.27 47.71 -15.05
CA PRO A 109 11.92 49.08 -14.69
C PRO A 109 11.28 49.23 -13.31
N LEU A 110 10.68 48.16 -12.78
CA LEU A 110 10.03 48.12 -11.48
C LEU A 110 11.00 47.85 -10.31
N LYS A 111 12.27 47.52 -10.62
CA LYS A 111 13.33 47.27 -9.62
C LYS A 111 13.62 48.51 -8.76
N THR A 112 13.53 49.70 -9.34
CA THR A 112 13.91 50.99 -8.74
C THR A 112 12.80 51.66 -7.95
N ALA A 113 11.54 51.25 -8.13
CA ALA A 113 10.40 51.85 -7.41
C ALA A 113 10.32 51.43 -5.93
N SER A 114 11.04 50.38 -5.53
CA SER A 114 10.97 49.85 -4.15
C SER A 114 11.84 50.60 -3.14
N ALA A 115 12.73 51.49 -3.58
CA ALA A 115 13.63 52.24 -2.69
C ALA A 115 12.95 53.44 -1.99
N THR A 116 11.70 53.75 -2.34
CA THR A 116 11.00 54.96 -1.87
C THR A 116 9.64 54.65 -1.25
N PHE A 117 9.49 53.53 -0.53
CA PHE A 117 8.44 53.45 0.48
C PHE A 117 8.90 54.27 1.70
N GLN A 118 8.65 55.58 1.65
CA GLN A 118 8.49 56.35 2.88
C GLN A 118 7.29 55.74 3.60
N VAL A 119 7.57 55.03 4.69
CA VAL A 119 6.55 54.59 5.62
C VAL A 119 6.00 55.84 6.26
N ASP A 120 4.88 56.35 5.76
CA ASP A 120 4.04 57.25 6.55
C ASP A 120 3.62 56.47 7.81
N PRO A 121 3.78 57.05 9.01
CA PRO A 121 3.44 56.38 10.26
C PRO A 121 1.91 56.32 10.40
N LEU A 122 1.28 55.34 9.76
CA LEU A 122 -0.11 55.01 10.02
C LEU A 122 -0.22 54.11 11.25
N GLN A 123 -1.19 54.48 12.10
CA GLN A 123 -1.49 53.89 13.40
C GLN A 123 -1.60 52.37 13.34
N GLN A 124 -0.85 51.73 14.23
CA GLN A 124 -0.92 50.29 14.50
C GLN A 124 -2.26 49.94 15.16
N ASP A 125 -3.21 49.44 14.37
CA ASP A 125 -4.22 48.52 14.89
C ASP A 125 -3.84 47.09 14.51
N SER A 126 -3.66 46.28 15.54
CA SER A 126 -3.02 44.97 15.50
C SER A 126 -3.91 43.88 14.89
N PHE A 127 -3.66 43.54 13.64
CA PHE A 127 -3.83 42.17 13.14
C PHE A 127 -2.48 41.69 12.58
N VAL A 128 -1.76 40.89 13.37
CA VAL A 128 -0.53 40.23 12.93
C VAL A 128 -0.90 39.17 11.90
N THR A 129 -0.94 39.57 10.63
CA THR A 129 -0.89 38.61 9.53
C THR A 129 0.55 38.11 9.41
N PRO A 130 0.79 36.78 9.44
CA PRO A 130 2.13 36.23 9.30
C PRO A 130 2.73 36.69 7.97
N ASN A 131 4.01 37.14 8.00
CA ASN A 131 4.72 37.60 6.82
C ASN A 131 4.64 36.54 5.70
N PRO A 132 3.94 36.81 4.57
CA PRO A 132 3.75 35.84 3.50
C PRO A 132 5.06 35.47 2.79
N PHE A 133 6.14 36.22 3.03
CA PHE A 133 7.46 36.00 2.44
C PHE A 133 8.44 35.24 3.36
N SER A 134 7.99 34.77 4.53
CA SER A 134 8.84 34.01 5.46
C SER A 134 9.45 32.74 4.84
N SER A 135 8.78 32.13 3.86
CA SER A 135 9.27 30.99 3.07
C SER A 135 10.43 31.34 2.12
N LEU A 136 10.51 32.59 1.63
CA LEU A 136 11.55 33.02 0.69
C LEU A 136 12.92 33.20 1.36
N LYS A 137 12.93 33.50 2.66
CA LYS A 137 14.17 33.71 3.44
C LYS A 137 15.00 32.41 3.54
N LEU A 138 14.33 31.25 3.54
CA LEU A 138 14.97 29.93 3.59
C LEU A 138 15.64 29.52 2.26
N LEU A 139 15.26 30.14 1.14
CA LEU A 139 15.79 29.82 -0.19
C LEU A 139 16.95 30.75 -0.61
N ALA A 140 17.11 31.90 0.06
CA ALA A 140 18.12 32.90 -0.27
C ALA A 140 19.49 32.64 0.37
N ASP A 141 19.55 31.87 1.47
CA ASP A 141 20.78 31.59 2.21
C ASP A 141 21.65 30.48 1.57
N GLU A 142 21.25 29.89 0.43
CA GLU A 142 22.02 28.84 -0.28
C GLU A 142 22.87 29.37 -1.46
N SER A 143 23.02 30.69 -1.65
CA SER A 143 23.93 31.24 -2.66
C SER A 143 25.23 31.77 -2.03
N ASP A 144 26.25 30.92 -1.93
CA ASP A 144 27.60 31.33 -1.53
C ASP A 144 28.39 31.87 -2.74
N ASP A 145 28.84 33.12 -2.60
CA ASP A 145 30.14 33.60 -3.07
C ASP A 145 30.46 34.90 -2.30
N VAL A 146 31.19 34.77 -1.18
CA VAL A 146 31.91 35.89 -0.54
C VAL A 146 33.35 35.45 -0.23
N PRO A 147 34.38 36.24 -0.58
CA PRO A 147 35.77 35.83 -0.44
C PRO A 147 36.25 35.83 1.02
N CYS A 148 37.04 34.80 1.35
CA CYS A 148 37.83 34.68 2.58
C CYS A 148 38.72 35.91 2.84
N PHE A 149 38.68 36.42 4.07
CA PHE A 149 39.78 37.21 4.66
C PHE A 149 40.33 36.49 5.90
N PRO A 150 41.65 36.61 6.17
CA PRO A 150 42.34 35.79 7.14
C PRO A 150 42.18 36.32 8.57
N THR A 151 42.07 35.40 9.52
CA THR A 151 42.19 35.66 10.96
C THR A 151 43.65 35.96 11.32
N PRO A 152 43.91 36.81 12.33
CA PRO A 152 44.66 36.26 13.47
C PRO A 152 44.27 36.81 14.86
N CYS A 153 44.66 36.01 15.86
CA CYS A 153 44.87 36.29 17.29
C CYS A 153 43.76 35.89 18.29
N ALA A 154 44.07 34.84 19.07
CA ALA A 154 43.62 34.59 20.45
C ALA A 154 44.25 35.63 21.41
N PRO A 155 43.75 35.91 22.65
CA PRO A 155 43.56 34.97 23.78
C PRO A 155 42.43 35.42 24.79
N PRO A 156 42.41 35.12 26.10
CA PRO A 156 42.78 33.92 26.89
C PRO A 156 41.57 33.26 27.63
N GLU A 157 41.82 32.07 28.19
CA GLU A 157 40.90 31.27 29.02
C GLU A 157 40.63 31.88 30.41
N LEU A 158 39.37 31.79 30.87
CA LEU A 158 38.94 31.74 32.30
C LEU A 158 37.40 31.48 32.41
N PRO A 159 36.86 31.07 33.58
CA PRO A 159 36.60 29.68 33.95
C PRO A 159 35.12 29.24 33.84
N ARG A 160 34.94 27.91 33.81
CA ARG A 160 33.67 27.16 33.72
C ARG A 160 32.65 27.55 34.80
N ALA A 161 31.44 27.91 34.38
CA ALA A 161 30.24 27.89 35.20
C ALA A 161 29.00 27.43 34.41
N ILE A 162 28.38 26.36 34.92
CA ILE A 162 26.97 25.95 34.81
C ILE A 162 26.44 25.61 33.40
N GLN A 163 26.46 24.31 33.09
CA GLN A 163 25.73 23.70 31.98
C GLN A 163 24.21 23.81 32.21
N SER A 164 23.56 24.74 31.50
CA SER A 164 22.13 24.65 31.22
C SER A 164 21.92 23.83 29.94
N GLN A 165 21.14 22.75 30.04
CA GLN A 165 20.77 21.90 28.92
C GLN A 165 19.84 22.69 27.97
N SER A 166 20.43 23.38 27.00
CA SER A 166 19.69 23.86 25.83
C SER A 166 19.47 22.66 24.88
N LYS A 167 18.19 22.35 24.62
CA LYS A 167 17.79 21.36 23.61
C LYS A 167 18.50 21.67 22.29
N PRO A 168 19.01 20.65 21.56
CA PRO A 168 19.58 20.88 20.24
C PRO A 168 18.51 21.51 19.35
N ARG A 169 18.80 22.71 18.83
CA ARG A 169 18.04 23.33 17.74
C ARG A 169 17.98 22.31 16.61
N THR A 170 16.81 21.73 16.40
CA THR A 170 16.53 20.95 15.20
C THR A 170 16.67 21.91 14.03
N SER A 171 17.52 21.55 13.07
CA SER A 171 17.63 22.26 11.80
C SER A 171 16.23 22.44 11.20
N PRO A 172 15.90 23.64 10.70
CA PRO A 172 14.58 23.90 10.13
C PRO A 172 14.30 22.88 9.03
N LYS A 173 13.17 22.18 9.14
CA LYS A 173 12.72 21.20 8.14
C LYS A 173 12.70 21.89 6.78
N ARG A 174 13.55 21.40 5.86
CA ARG A 174 13.52 21.73 4.43
C ARG A 174 12.08 21.61 3.96
N SER A 175 11.42 22.75 3.74
CA SER A 175 10.02 22.79 3.30
C SER A 175 9.93 22.04 1.98
N GLU A 176 9.05 21.04 1.88
CA GLU A 176 8.75 20.34 0.63
C GLU A 176 8.55 21.39 -0.47
N GLU A 177 9.47 21.44 -1.43
CA GLU A 177 9.46 22.42 -2.50
C GLU A 177 8.15 22.31 -3.27
N LEU A 178 7.31 23.34 -3.15
CA LEU A 178 6.20 23.58 -4.06
C LEU A 178 6.80 23.98 -5.42
N GLY A 179 7.29 22.98 -6.16
CA GLY A 179 7.78 23.17 -7.51
C GLY A 179 6.62 23.52 -8.44
N PHE A 180 6.72 24.64 -9.15
CA PHE A 180 5.79 24.94 -10.23
C PHE A 180 6.07 23.99 -11.40
N VAL A 181 5.03 23.31 -11.89
CA VAL A 181 5.08 22.53 -13.12
C VAL A 181 4.56 23.43 -14.23
N ILE A 182 5.44 23.79 -15.16
CA ILE A 182 5.11 24.68 -16.27
C ILE A 182 5.04 23.79 -17.51
N GLU A 183 3.87 23.76 -18.16
CA GLU A 183 3.57 22.82 -19.26
C GLU A 183 4.55 22.94 -20.43
N ASP A 184 5.08 24.15 -20.66
CA ASP A 184 6.03 24.44 -21.75
C ASP A 184 7.50 24.01 -21.43
N ASP A 185 7.77 23.41 -20.27
CA ASP A 185 9.12 22.98 -19.85
C ASP A 185 9.40 21.50 -20.21
N ARG A 186 9.71 21.24 -21.48
CA ARG A 186 9.98 19.88 -21.96
C ARG A 186 11.15 19.20 -21.24
N LEU A 187 12.20 19.96 -20.92
CA LEU A 187 13.37 19.44 -20.21
C LEU A 187 13.00 18.95 -18.81
N GLU A 188 12.21 19.72 -18.06
CA GLU A 188 11.68 19.28 -16.76
C GLU A 188 10.98 17.93 -16.88
N TYR A 189 10.16 17.79 -17.92
CA TYR A 189 9.40 16.59 -18.16
C TYR A 189 10.32 15.39 -18.45
N LEU A 190 11.37 15.55 -19.27
CA LEU A 190 12.37 14.49 -19.47
C LEU A 190 13.11 14.11 -18.18
N VAL A 191 13.51 15.11 -17.39
CA VAL A 191 14.19 14.88 -16.11
C VAL A 191 13.30 14.09 -15.15
N GLN A 192 12.02 14.43 -15.07
CA GLN A 192 11.07 13.70 -14.24
C GLN A 192 10.90 12.25 -14.71
N VAL A 193 10.85 11.99 -16.02
CA VAL A 193 10.81 10.62 -16.58
C VAL A 193 12.06 9.84 -16.24
N ILE A 194 13.24 10.47 -16.36
CA ILE A 194 14.51 9.88 -15.91
C ILE A 194 14.39 9.49 -14.43
N ILE A 195 14.05 10.43 -13.53
CA ILE A 195 13.92 10.19 -12.09
C ILE A 195 12.95 9.03 -11.81
N ILE A 196 11.82 8.96 -12.50
CA ILE A 196 10.83 7.89 -12.36
C ILE A 196 11.40 6.53 -12.74
N ILE A 197 12.20 6.45 -13.81
CA ILE A 197 12.82 5.20 -14.25
C ILE A 197 13.85 4.72 -13.24
N TYR A 198 14.62 5.63 -12.66
CA TYR A 198 15.52 5.31 -11.57
C TYR A 198 14.78 4.82 -10.33
N GLN A 199 13.67 5.46 -9.98
CA GLN A 199 12.81 4.98 -8.89
C GLN A 199 12.24 3.60 -9.22
N TYR A 200 11.75 3.39 -10.44
CA TYR A 200 11.23 2.10 -10.91
C TYR A 200 12.27 0.99 -10.80
N ASP A 201 13.49 1.21 -11.29
CA ASP A 201 14.57 0.22 -11.23
C ASP A 201 14.91 -0.16 -9.78
N ALA A 202 14.93 0.84 -8.89
CA ALA A 202 15.14 0.62 -7.46
C ALA A 202 14.02 -0.23 -6.84
N LEU A 203 12.76 0.10 -7.14
CA LEU A 203 11.59 -0.63 -6.66
C LEU A 203 11.58 -2.06 -7.15
N GLN A 204 11.89 -2.26 -8.42
CA GLN A 204 11.93 -3.57 -9.03
C GLN A 204 13.05 -4.44 -8.45
N SER A 205 14.22 -3.85 -8.18
CA SER A 205 15.32 -4.54 -7.50
C SER A 205 14.90 -4.97 -6.08
N GLN A 206 14.29 -4.06 -5.33
CA GLN A 206 13.74 -4.35 -4.00
C GLN A 206 12.65 -5.43 -4.03
N LEU A 207 11.75 -5.40 -5.03
CA LEU A 207 10.75 -6.45 -5.20
C LEU A 207 11.39 -7.80 -5.54
N ARG A 208 12.42 -7.84 -6.38
CA ARG A 208 13.17 -9.07 -6.65
C ARG A 208 13.74 -9.67 -5.37
N GLU A 209 14.30 -8.84 -4.48
CA GLU A 209 14.75 -9.29 -3.15
C GLU A 209 13.60 -9.87 -2.32
N TYR A 210 12.43 -9.23 -2.31
CA TYR A 210 11.25 -9.76 -1.60
C TYR A 210 10.75 -11.09 -2.16
N TRP A 211 10.83 -11.28 -3.48
CA TRP A 211 10.47 -12.54 -4.11
C TRP A 211 11.53 -13.62 -3.89
N ALA A 212 12.81 -13.26 -3.78
CA ALA A 212 13.86 -14.17 -3.33
C ALA A 212 13.65 -14.56 -1.86
N ASP A 213 13.28 -13.63 -0.98
CA ASP A 213 12.86 -13.91 0.39
C ASP A 213 11.65 -14.86 0.44
N ALA A 214 10.67 -14.64 -0.43
CA ALA A 214 9.50 -15.52 -0.52
C ALA A 214 9.86 -16.92 -1.01
N ALA A 215 10.77 -17.03 -1.97
CA ALA A 215 11.31 -18.30 -2.44
C ALA A 215 12.06 -19.06 -1.35
N ARG A 216 12.75 -18.35 -0.45
CA ARG A 216 13.39 -18.93 0.75
C ARG A 216 12.41 -19.27 1.87
N GLY A 217 11.16 -18.83 1.78
CA GLY A 217 10.18 -18.93 2.86
C GLY A 217 10.39 -17.95 4.01
N SER A 218 11.32 -16.99 3.89
CA SER A 218 11.51 -15.92 4.89
C SER A 218 10.41 -14.86 4.79
N MET A 219 9.77 -14.71 3.63
CA MET A 219 8.61 -13.84 3.43
C MET A 219 7.39 -14.66 2.97
N PRO A 220 6.18 -14.43 3.51
CA PRO A 220 4.98 -15.09 3.00
C PRO A 220 4.69 -14.67 1.55
N LEU A 221 4.37 -15.65 0.69
CA LEU A 221 3.93 -15.40 -0.69
C LEU A 221 2.79 -14.36 -0.83
N PRO A 222 1.70 -14.43 -0.02
CA PRO A 222 0.65 -13.42 -0.09
C PRO A 222 1.15 -12.00 0.22
N LEU A 223 2.11 -11.85 1.13
CA LEU A 223 2.70 -10.55 1.46
C LEU A 223 3.52 -10.00 0.28
N ALA A 224 4.41 -10.81 -0.31
CA ALA A 224 5.20 -10.38 -1.47
C ALA A 224 4.31 -9.96 -2.65
N ALA A 225 3.21 -10.69 -2.89
CA ALA A 225 2.21 -10.35 -3.89
C ALA A 225 1.51 -9.02 -3.60
N THR A 226 1.13 -8.77 -2.34
CA THR A 226 0.50 -7.50 -1.94
C THR A 226 1.47 -6.33 -2.04
N LEU A 227 2.73 -6.48 -1.64
CA LEU A 227 3.75 -5.45 -1.81
C LEU A 227 3.99 -5.13 -3.30
N THR A 228 3.95 -6.15 -4.16
CA THR A 228 4.01 -5.96 -5.62
C THR A 228 2.79 -5.19 -6.13
N GLY A 229 1.58 -5.49 -5.63
CA GLY A 229 0.36 -4.77 -5.98
C GLY A 229 0.35 -3.31 -5.52
N ILE A 230 0.83 -3.04 -4.29
CA ILE A 230 1.04 -1.69 -3.76
C ILE A 230 2.04 -0.94 -4.65
N THR A 231 3.18 -1.57 -4.97
CA THR A 231 4.21 -0.97 -5.83
C THR A 231 3.65 -0.57 -7.18
N PHE A 232 2.92 -1.49 -7.81
CA PHE A 232 2.25 -1.23 -9.08
C PHE A 232 1.31 -0.02 -8.97
N ASN A 233 0.43 0.02 -7.96
CA ASN A 233 -0.53 1.11 -7.82
C ASN A 233 0.11 2.47 -7.48
N VAL A 234 1.12 2.50 -6.60
CA VAL A 234 1.85 3.75 -6.30
C VAL A 234 2.54 4.26 -7.56
N PHE A 235 3.20 3.36 -8.28
CA PHE A 235 3.91 3.73 -9.50
C PHE A 235 2.96 4.19 -10.60
N MET A 236 1.80 3.54 -10.75
CA MET A 236 0.75 3.99 -11.66
C MET A 236 0.27 5.39 -11.34
N ASN A 237 0.06 5.72 -10.06
CA ASN A 237 -0.32 7.07 -9.67
C ASN A 237 0.78 8.09 -9.99
N CYS A 238 2.06 7.73 -9.83
CA CYS A 238 3.18 8.56 -10.26
C CYS A 238 3.22 8.75 -11.78
N MET A 239 2.84 7.75 -12.58
CA MET A 239 2.81 7.85 -14.04
C MET A 239 1.61 8.62 -14.56
N MET A 240 0.45 8.56 -13.88
CA MET A 240 -0.77 9.26 -14.30
C MET A 240 -0.59 10.79 -14.35
N SER A 241 0.32 11.37 -13.57
CA SER A 241 0.63 12.80 -13.64
C SER A 241 1.33 13.21 -14.95
N PHE A 242 1.79 12.26 -15.76
CA PHE A 242 2.52 12.50 -17.02
C PHE A 242 1.62 12.34 -18.26
N HIS A 243 0.31 12.56 -18.17
CA HIS A 243 -0.62 12.32 -19.29
C HIS A 243 -0.56 10.88 -19.83
N ALA A 244 -0.64 9.89 -18.93
CA ALA A 244 -0.55 8.46 -19.23
C ALA A 244 -1.61 7.90 -20.21
N ASP A 245 -2.54 8.73 -20.67
CA ASP A 245 -3.57 8.35 -21.63
C ASP A 245 -3.06 8.30 -23.08
N ASP A 246 -1.93 8.96 -23.39
CA ASP A 246 -1.29 8.92 -24.72
C ASP A 246 0.05 8.19 -24.67
N SER A 247 0.01 6.88 -24.90
CA SER A 247 1.22 6.07 -24.83
C SER A 247 2.22 6.37 -25.95
N LEU A 248 1.78 6.98 -27.08
CA LEU A 248 2.70 7.40 -28.15
C LEU A 248 3.53 8.59 -27.70
N LYS A 249 2.90 9.59 -27.05
CA LYS A 249 3.62 10.70 -26.42
C LYS A 249 4.58 10.18 -25.37
N LEU A 250 4.14 9.25 -24.51
CA LEU A 250 5.03 8.67 -23.52
C LEU A 250 6.21 7.94 -24.17
N CYS A 251 6.00 7.17 -25.25
CA CYS A 251 7.09 6.51 -25.97
C CYS A 251 8.10 7.51 -26.55
N ALA A 252 7.63 8.58 -27.19
CA ALA A 252 8.50 9.61 -27.76
C ALA A 252 9.34 10.30 -26.67
N ILE A 253 8.71 10.66 -25.56
CA ILE A 253 9.37 11.22 -24.39
C ILE A 253 10.36 10.21 -23.81
N TRP A 254 9.99 8.94 -23.74
CA TRP A 254 10.85 7.88 -23.22
C TRP A 254 12.13 7.73 -24.05
N GLU A 255 12.01 7.80 -25.38
CA GLU A 255 13.15 7.80 -26.28
C GLU A 255 14.04 9.04 -26.09
N ASP A 256 13.43 10.22 -25.94
CA ASP A 256 14.17 11.45 -25.65
C ASP A 256 14.90 11.40 -24.31
N ALA A 257 14.22 10.92 -23.27
CA ALA A 257 14.80 10.72 -21.94
C ALA A 257 15.93 9.67 -21.98
N HIS A 258 15.77 8.60 -22.76
CA HIS A 258 16.82 7.60 -22.97
C HIS A 258 18.04 8.18 -23.70
N ARG A 259 17.80 8.97 -24.76
CA ARG A 259 18.84 9.68 -25.49
C ARG A 259 19.62 10.61 -24.56
N LEU A 260 18.92 11.44 -23.79
CA LEU A 260 19.50 12.35 -22.81
C LEU A 260 20.32 11.59 -21.76
N HIS A 261 19.77 10.49 -21.23
CA HIS A 261 20.45 9.62 -20.27
C HIS A 261 21.76 9.04 -20.84
N THR A 262 21.71 8.51 -22.06
CA THR A 262 22.84 7.82 -22.71
C THR A 262 23.97 8.80 -23.04
N MET A 263 23.63 10.03 -23.43
CA MET A 263 24.61 11.07 -23.74
C MET A 263 25.22 11.70 -22.48
N HIS A 264 24.44 11.82 -21.40
CA HIS A 264 24.86 12.44 -20.14
C HIS A 264 24.59 11.57 -18.91
N PRO A 265 25.26 10.41 -18.77
CA PRO A 265 24.99 9.46 -17.70
C PRO A 265 25.28 10.03 -16.31
N LYS A 266 26.27 10.92 -16.18
CA LYS A 266 26.60 11.60 -14.91
C LYS A 266 25.55 12.66 -14.53
N PHE A 267 24.97 13.36 -15.49
CA PHE A 267 23.82 14.25 -15.24
C PHE A 267 22.65 13.44 -14.68
N ALA A 268 22.30 12.33 -15.36
CA ALA A 268 21.24 11.44 -14.91
C ALA A 268 21.49 10.84 -13.51
N ALA A 269 22.74 10.46 -13.21
CA ALA A 269 23.12 10.02 -11.87
C ALA A 269 22.96 11.15 -10.83
N GLY A 270 23.44 12.36 -11.15
CA GLY A 270 23.36 13.55 -10.29
C GLY A 270 21.95 14.01 -9.96
N LEU A 271 20.96 13.70 -10.81
CA LEU A 271 19.54 13.95 -10.54
C LEU A 271 18.98 13.09 -9.40
N THR A 272 19.55 11.91 -9.17
CA THR A 272 19.00 10.93 -8.21
C THR A 272 19.77 10.86 -6.91
N ASN A 273 20.88 11.62 -6.79
CA ASN A 273 21.81 11.58 -5.66
C ASN A 273 22.23 10.14 -5.31
N ARG A 274 22.37 9.26 -6.31
CA ARG A 274 22.80 7.87 -6.12
C ARG A 274 24.20 7.65 -6.65
N ASP A 275 25.08 7.24 -5.76
CA ASP A 275 26.41 6.72 -6.10
C ASP A 275 26.29 5.22 -6.36
N GLY A 276 26.36 4.80 -7.63
CA GLY A 276 26.37 3.38 -8.00
C GLY A 276 26.23 3.13 -9.50
N PRO A 277 26.64 1.95 -10.00
CA PRO A 277 26.40 1.53 -11.37
C PRO A 277 24.90 1.35 -11.57
N ILE A 278 24.26 2.32 -12.21
CA ILE A 278 22.81 2.30 -12.40
C ILE A 278 22.49 1.48 -13.66
N SER A 279 21.57 0.52 -13.53
CA SER A 279 21.03 -0.23 -14.67
C SER A 279 20.07 0.59 -15.57
N GLY A 280 19.91 1.89 -15.28
CA GLY A 280 19.02 2.84 -15.95
C GLY A 280 18.99 2.70 -17.48
N PRO A 281 20.14 2.75 -18.20
CA PRO A 281 20.15 2.59 -19.65
C PRO A 281 19.54 1.25 -20.12
N ALA A 282 19.85 0.16 -19.43
CA ALA A 282 19.30 -1.15 -19.74
C ALA A 282 17.79 -1.20 -19.49
N ARG A 283 17.30 -0.48 -18.49
CA ARG A 283 15.86 -0.36 -18.20
C ARG A 283 15.10 0.45 -19.22
N PHE A 284 15.66 1.56 -19.68
CA PHE A 284 15.09 2.31 -20.81
C PHE A 284 14.90 1.39 -22.03
N GLY A 285 15.94 0.64 -22.40
CA GLY A 285 15.88 -0.32 -23.49
C GLY A 285 14.86 -1.44 -23.26
N THR A 286 14.82 -2.02 -22.06
CA THR A 286 13.88 -3.11 -21.71
C THR A 286 12.42 -2.66 -21.82
N LEU A 287 12.10 -1.47 -21.31
CA LEU A 287 10.74 -0.94 -21.36
C LEU A 287 10.35 -0.52 -22.77
N ALA A 288 11.24 0.14 -23.53
CA ALA A 288 11.00 0.47 -24.94
C ALA A 288 10.75 -0.78 -25.80
N GLN A 289 11.55 -1.84 -25.60
CA GLN A 289 11.31 -3.13 -26.25
C GLN A 289 9.95 -3.71 -25.86
N THR A 290 9.54 -3.57 -24.60
CA THR A 290 8.24 -4.05 -24.13
C THR A 290 7.11 -3.26 -24.79
N PHE A 291 7.19 -1.94 -24.92
CA PHE A 291 6.24 -1.14 -25.70
C PHE A 291 6.12 -1.65 -27.15
N GLY A 292 7.25 -1.89 -27.83
CA GLY A 292 7.26 -2.46 -29.18
C GLY A 292 6.57 -3.83 -29.27
N LYS A 293 6.76 -4.70 -28.26
CA LYS A 293 6.12 -6.03 -28.19
C LYS A 293 4.59 -5.93 -28.12
N PHE A 294 4.04 -4.99 -27.35
CA PHE A 294 2.59 -4.81 -27.23
C PHE A 294 1.94 -4.25 -28.50
N LYS A 295 2.64 -3.38 -29.24
CA LYS A 295 2.19 -2.93 -30.56
C LYS A 295 2.04 -4.12 -31.52
N PHE A 296 3.09 -4.94 -31.62
CA PHE A 296 3.09 -6.16 -32.43
C PHE A 296 2.00 -7.17 -31.99
N PHE A 297 1.76 -7.30 -30.68
CA PHE A 297 0.70 -8.17 -30.15
C PHE A 297 -0.68 -7.79 -30.69
N ARG A 298 -1.00 -6.49 -30.73
CA ARG A 298 -2.31 -6.02 -31.20
C ARG A 298 -2.48 -6.17 -32.70
N GLU A 299 -1.45 -5.87 -33.48
CA GLU A 299 -1.39 -6.14 -34.92
C GLU A 299 -1.69 -7.62 -35.18
N ARG A 300 -1.02 -8.54 -34.46
CA ARG A 300 -1.21 -9.99 -34.61
C ARG A 300 -2.58 -10.48 -34.16
N ILE A 301 -3.19 -9.89 -33.12
CA ILE A 301 -4.57 -10.18 -32.72
C ILE A 301 -5.56 -9.83 -33.84
N ASN A 302 -5.32 -8.73 -34.55
CA ASN A 302 -6.20 -8.26 -35.62
C ASN A 302 -6.02 -9.09 -36.89
N GLU A 303 -4.79 -9.56 -37.19
CA GLU A 303 -4.47 -10.33 -38.39
C GLU A 303 -4.94 -11.79 -38.34
N LYS A 304 -4.94 -12.45 -37.16
CA LYS A 304 -5.30 -13.87 -37.05
C LYS A 304 -6.68 -14.07 -36.42
N LYS A 305 -7.61 -14.66 -37.18
CA LYS A 305 -8.73 -15.44 -36.60
C LYS A 305 -8.11 -16.44 -35.62
N ALA A 306 -8.38 -16.27 -34.33
CA ALA A 306 -7.69 -16.84 -33.16
C ALA A 306 -7.60 -18.39 -33.04
N ARG A 307 -7.79 -19.17 -34.12
CA ARG A 307 -7.94 -20.62 -34.08
C ARG A 307 -6.62 -21.42 -33.99
N ASP A 308 -5.50 -20.91 -34.50
CA ASP A 308 -4.27 -21.72 -34.56
C ASP A 308 -3.28 -21.53 -33.41
N PHE A 309 -3.45 -20.50 -32.57
CA PHE A 309 -2.46 -20.20 -31.51
C PHE A 309 -2.55 -21.15 -30.30
N ARG A 310 -3.65 -21.90 -30.13
CA ARG A 310 -3.86 -22.78 -28.96
C ARG A 310 -3.02 -24.06 -28.98
N ARG A 311 -2.39 -24.43 -30.10
CA ARG A 311 -1.76 -25.76 -30.25
C ARG A 311 -0.26 -25.82 -29.97
N THR A 312 0.42 -24.71 -29.71
CA THR A 312 1.90 -24.70 -29.82
C THR A 312 2.71 -24.31 -28.59
N LEU A 313 2.12 -23.89 -27.47
CA LEU A 313 2.92 -23.63 -26.27
C LEU A 313 2.31 -24.30 -25.05
N ASP A 314 2.82 -25.50 -24.74
CA ASP A 314 2.91 -25.94 -23.35
C ASP A 314 3.65 -24.81 -22.61
N ALA A 315 2.98 -24.06 -21.74
CA ALA A 315 3.66 -23.08 -20.87
C ALA A 315 4.74 -23.76 -19.99
N VAL A 316 4.71 -25.10 -19.92
CA VAL A 316 5.73 -25.98 -19.34
C VAL A 316 7.03 -26.04 -20.17
N GLN A 317 7.00 -25.73 -21.47
CA GLN A 317 8.19 -25.68 -22.36
C GLN A 317 8.95 -24.33 -22.32
N LEU A 318 8.39 -23.30 -21.69
CA LEU A 318 9.05 -21.99 -21.53
C LEU A 318 10.06 -21.95 -20.38
N LEU A 319 10.21 -23.06 -19.66
CA LEU A 319 11.34 -23.31 -18.78
C LEU A 319 12.19 -24.39 -19.45
N PRO A 320 13.51 -24.20 -19.64
CA PRO A 320 14.39 -25.19 -20.30
C PRO A 320 14.46 -26.55 -19.58
N TYR A 321 13.83 -26.71 -18.42
CA TYR A 321 14.12 -27.77 -17.46
C TYR A 321 12.90 -28.67 -17.23
N ARG A 322 12.66 -29.53 -18.21
CA ARG A 322 11.52 -30.46 -18.28
C ARG A 322 11.65 -31.60 -17.25
N ARG A 323 12.87 -32.00 -16.87
CA ARG A 323 13.11 -33.08 -15.88
C ARG A 323 13.72 -32.53 -14.59
N PRO A 324 13.42 -33.13 -13.42
CA PRO A 324 14.06 -32.79 -12.15
C PRO A 324 15.59 -32.82 -12.21
N GLN A 325 16.20 -33.70 -13.03
CA GLN A 325 17.66 -33.74 -13.23
C GLN A 325 18.20 -32.52 -13.99
N ASP A 326 17.46 -32.01 -14.98
CA ASP A 326 17.87 -30.81 -15.75
C ASP A 326 17.79 -29.55 -14.87
N ARG A 327 16.90 -29.55 -13.86
CA ARG A 327 16.73 -28.43 -12.90
C ARG A 327 17.89 -28.24 -11.94
N ILE A 328 18.63 -29.31 -11.64
CA ILE A 328 19.75 -29.29 -10.70
C ILE A 328 21.03 -28.75 -11.38
N SER A 329 21.13 -28.89 -12.69
CA SER A 329 22.25 -28.42 -13.53
C SER A 329 21.92 -27.14 -14.32
N ALA A 330 20.75 -26.58 -14.10
CA ALA A 330 20.20 -25.44 -14.80
C ALA A 330 21.04 -24.17 -14.58
N VAL A 331 21.86 -23.81 -15.56
CA VAL A 331 22.52 -22.50 -15.59
C VAL A 331 21.49 -21.44 -15.96
N LYS A 332 21.61 -20.25 -15.35
CA LYS A 332 20.78 -19.10 -15.72
C LYS A 332 20.92 -18.86 -17.23
N PRO A 333 19.81 -18.78 -18.00
CA PRO A 333 19.88 -18.65 -19.46
C PRO A 333 20.64 -17.39 -19.86
N ASP A 334 21.36 -17.47 -20.99
CA ASP A 334 22.05 -16.31 -21.56
C ASP A 334 21.05 -15.19 -21.94
N LYS A 335 21.55 -13.95 -22.05
CA LYS A 335 20.75 -12.75 -22.37
C LYS A 335 19.91 -12.91 -23.64
N SER A 336 20.44 -13.58 -24.66
CA SER A 336 19.78 -13.77 -25.96
C SER A 336 18.52 -14.64 -25.84
N GLU A 337 18.63 -15.80 -25.18
CA GLU A 337 17.52 -16.70 -24.90
C GLU A 337 16.45 -16.01 -24.03
N ARG A 338 16.91 -15.28 -23.01
CA ARG A 338 16.04 -14.55 -22.09
C ARG A 338 15.11 -13.57 -22.80
N THR A 339 15.61 -12.78 -23.75
CA THR A 339 14.79 -11.82 -24.49
C THR A 339 13.68 -12.49 -25.30
N TYR A 340 13.97 -13.66 -25.89
CA TYR A 340 12.98 -14.48 -26.60
C TYR A 340 11.90 -14.99 -25.63
N PHE A 341 12.29 -15.56 -24.49
CA PHE A 341 11.37 -16.06 -23.48
C PHE A 341 10.45 -14.97 -22.91
N GLU A 342 10.98 -13.77 -22.66
CA GLU A 342 10.19 -12.65 -22.15
C GLU A 342 9.08 -12.23 -23.15
N LYS A 343 9.37 -12.28 -24.46
CA LYS A 343 8.39 -11.94 -25.50
C LYS A 343 7.23 -12.94 -25.54
N GLU A 344 7.54 -14.23 -25.56
CA GLU A 344 6.52 -15.29 -25.57
C GLU A 344 5.74 -15.32 -24.25
N SER A 345 6.40 -15.07 -23.12
CA SER A 345 5.78 -15.02 -21.80
C SER A 345 4.71 -13.94 -21.70
N ALA A 346 5.01 -12.71 -22.13
CA ALA A 346 4.05 -11.61 -22.12
C ALA A 346 2.83 -11.90 -23.02
N MET A 347 3.07 -12.46 -24.21
CA MET A 347 2.03 -12.90 -25.14
C MET A 347 1.11 -13.94 -24.49
N ASN A 348 1.67 -14.96 -23.86
CA ASN A 348 0.91 -16.02 -23.21
C ASN A 348 0.05 -15.49 -22.07
N VAL A 349 0.59 -14.60 -21.22
CA VAL A 349 -0.17 -13.97 -20.14
C VAL A 349 -1.38 -13.21 -20.69
N LEU A 350 -1.20 -12.40 -21.74
CA LEU A 350 -2.30 -11.65 -22.35
C LEU A 350 -3.34 -12.56 -23.00
N MET A 351 -2.91 -13.65 -23.65
CA MET A 351 -3.82 -14.62 -24.26
C MET A 351 -4.63 -15.38 -23.22
N THR A 352 -4.02 -15.78 -22.09
CA THR A 352 -4.73 -16.30 -20.93
C THR A 352 -5.79 -15.32 -20.46
N ILE A 353 -5.41 -14.06 -20.20
CA ILE A 353 -6.35 -13.04 -19.70
C ILE A 353 -7.49 -12.80 -20.70
N LYS A 354 -7.19 -12.78 -22.00
CA LYS A 354 -8.20 -12.69 -23.06
C LYS A 354 -9.19 -13.86 -23.02
N SER A 355 -8.71 -15.09 -22.80
CA SER A 355 -9.58 -16.26 -22.61
C SER A 355 -10.47 -16.09 -21.39
N MET A 356 -9.90 -15.67 -20.25
CA MET A 356 -10.67 -15.42 -19.01
C MET A 356 -11.77 -14.38 -19.21
N ILE A 357 -11.51 -13.30 -19.96
CA ILE A 357 -12.52 -12.30 -20.31
C ILE A 357 -13.65 -12.93 -21.14
N ALA A 358 -13.30 -13.73 -22.16
CA ALA A 358 -14.27 -14.37 -23.02
C ALA A 358 -15.17 -15.36 -22.25
N ASP A 359 -14.58 -16.15 -21.34
CA ASP A 359 -15.31 -17.11 -20.52
C ASP A 359 -16.21 -16.41 -19.50
N LYS A 360 -15.76 -15.29 -18.92
CA LYS A 360 -16.59 -14.44 -18.06
C LYS A 360 -17.80 -13.87 -18.81
N THR A 361 -17.63 -13.40 -20.04
CA THR A 361 -18.73 -12.87 -20.86
C THR A 361 -19.75 -13.96 -21.23
N LYS A 362 -19.31 -15.21 -21.42
CA LYS A 362 -20.22 -16.34 -21.65
C LYS A 362 -21.02 -16.70 -20.40
N ASN A 363 -20.37 -16.73 -19.24
CA ASN A 363 -20.99 -17.16 -17.98
C ASN A 363 -21.87 -16.08 -17.34
N ASN A 364 -21.61 -14.80 -17.60
CA ASN A 364 -22.42 -13.68 -17.09
C ASN A 364 -23.86 -13.62 -17.62
N LYS A 365 -24.28 -14.55 -18.49
CA LYS A 365 -25.67 -14.65 -18.97
C LYS A 365 -26.62 -15.27 -17.95
N SER A 366 -26.13 -15.97 -16.91
CA SER A 366 -26.98 -16.32 -15.77
C SER A 366 -27.06 -15.11 -14.82
N LYS A 367 -28.16 -14.36 -14.91
CA LYS A 367 -28.51 -13.29 -13.96
C LYS A 367 -28.88 -13.91 -12.62
N ASP A 368 -27.92 -14.48 -11.91
CA ASP A 368 -28.12 -14.72 -10.49
C ASP A 368 -28.01 -13.36 -9.80
N PHE A 369 -29.18 -12.82 -9.43
CA PHE A 369 -29.37 -11.66 -8.54
C PHE A 369 -28.84 -11.93 -7.13
N LEU A 370 -27.73 -12.65 -7.00
CA LEU A 370 -27.08 -12.83 -5.73
C LEU A 370 -26.59 -11.47 -5.26
N SER A 371 -26.98 -11.19 -4.01
CA SER A 371 -26.69 -10.01 -3.22
C SER A 371 -25.35 -9.34 -3.56
N PRO A 372 -25.27 -7.99 -3.56
CA PRO A 372 -24.00 -7.25 -3.73
C PRO A 372 -22.92 -7.61 -2.70
N TYR A 373 -23.25 -8.42 -1.70
CA TYR A 373 -22.33 -8.99 -0.71
C TYR A 373 -21.74 -10.37 -1.09
N SER A 374 -22.13 -10.98 -2.23
CA SER A 374 -21.56 -12.24 -2.72
C SER A 374 -20.23 -11.98 -3.44
N TYR A 375 -19.17 -11.82 -2.66
CA TYR A 375 -17.81 -11.76 -3.18
C TYR A 375 -17.44 -13.14 -3.74
N ARG A 376 -17.67 -13.43 -5.02
CA ARG A 376 -17.03 -14.60 -5.66
C ARG A 376 -15.51 -14.45 -5.54
N LEU A 377 -14.76 -15.57 -5.53
CA LEU A 377 -13.29 -15.57 -5.59
C LEU A 377 -12.88 -14.97 -6.94
N ASN A 378 -12.83 -13.65 -6.99
CA ASN A 378 -12.57 -12.87 -8.18
C ASN A 378 -11.13 -12.38 -8.06
N THR A 379 -10.22 -13.25 -8.45
CA THR A 379 -8.79 -13.10 -8.24
C THR A 379 -8.13 -12.12 -9.22
N ARG A 380 -8.75 -10.96 -9.40
CA ARG A 380 -8.27 -9.91 -10.30
C ARG A 380 -7.02 -9.28 -9.75
N THR A 381 -5.88 -9.75 -10.24
CA THR A 381 -4.59 -9.10 -10.01
C THR A 381 -4.59 -7.70 -10.64
N PRO A 382 -3.78 -6.75 -10.14
CA PRO A 382 -3.65 -5.43 -10.76
C PRO A 382 -3.22 -5.50 -12.23
N ILE A 383 -2.33 -6.44 -12.58
CA ILE A 383 -1.94 -6.67 -13.97
C ILE A 383 -3.10 -7.21 -14.83
N GLN A 384 -3.96 -8.07 -14.28
CA GLN A 384 -5.16 -8.51 -14.99
C GLN A 384 -6.09 -7.34 -15.27
N LEU A 385 -6.29 -6.43 -14.33
CA LEU A 385 -7.12 -5.24 -14.55
C LEU A 385 -6.56 -4.36 -15.68
N ALA A 386 -5.26 -4.08 -15.68
CA ALA A 386 -4.59 -3.32 -16.74
C ALA A 386 -4.68 -4.03 -18.11
N ALA A 387 -4.52 -5.35 -18.12
CA ALA A 387 -4.66 -6.16 -19.33
C ALA A 387 -6.12 -6.21 -19.83
N GLU A 388 -7.10 -6.34 -18.93
CA GLU A 388 -8.52 -6.29 -19.27
C GLU A 388 -8.89 -4.94 -19.91
N GLU A 389 -8.37 -3.84 -19.37
CA GLU A 389 -8.58 -2.49 -19.91
C GLU A 389 -8.01 -2.38 -21.33
N PHE A 390 -6.76 -2.83 -21.54
CA PHE A 390 -6.13 -2.83 -22.86
C PHE A 390 -6.84 -3.71 -23.89
N LEU A 391 -7.27 -4.91 -23.48
CA LEU A 391 -7.93 -5.87 -24.35
C LEU A 391 -9.37 -5.46 -24.72
N LYS A 392 -10.02 -4.66 -23.88
CA LYS A 392 -11.38 -4.13 -24.14
C LYS A 392 -11.36 -2.77 -24.85
N GLY A 393 -10.34 -1.95 -24.61
CA GLY A 393 -10.27 -0.60 -25.17
C GLY A 393 -10.04 -0.60 -26.68
N GLU A 394 -10.56 0.41 -27.37
CA GLU A 394 -10.36 0.61 -28.82
C GLU A 394 -8.95 1.16 -29.14
N SER A 395 -8.29 1.84 -28.17
CA SER A 395 -6.97 2.44 -28.36
C SER A 395 -5.93 1.41 -28.80
N LEU A 396 -5.26 1.68 -29.92
CA LEU A 396 -4.23 0.80 -30.50
C LEU A 396 -3.01 0.59 -29.60
N SER A 397 -2.82 1.45 -28.61
CA SER A 397 -1.57 1.58 -27.90
C SER A 397 -1.72 1.13 -26.44
N PRO A 398 -0.80 0.29 -25.91
CA PRO A 398 -0.89 -0.16 -24.52
C PRO A 398 -0.72 1.04 -23.58
N LYS A 399 -1.60 1.15 -22.58
CA LYS A 399 -1.34 2.10 -21.49
C LYS A 399 -0.01 1.75 -20.82
N SER A 400 0.73 2.77 -20.41
CA SER A 400 2.03 2.63 -19.73
C SER A 400 1.99 1.62 -18.58
N GLY A 401 0.86 1.60 -17.86
CA GLY A 401 0.66 0.65 -16.78
C GLY A 401 0.68 -0.81 -17.15
N LEU A 402 0.18 -1.19 -18.33
CA LEU A 402 0.26 -2.59 -18.73
C LEU A 402 1.71 -3.01 -19.03
N VAL A 403 2.48 -2.12 -19.67
CA VAL A 403 3.88 -2.36 -19.99
C VAL A 403 4.71 -2.54 -18.72
N MET A 404 4.57 -1.60 -17.78
CA MET A 404 5.28 -1.62 -16.51
C MET A 404 4.81 -2.76 -15.61
N GLY A 405 3.51 -3.07 -15.62
CA GLY A 405 2.94 -4.21 -14.93
C GLY A 405 3.50 -5.53 -15.45
N MET A 406 3.66 -5.68 -16.76
CA MET A 406 4.26 -6.86 -17.37
C MET A 406 5.75 -7.00 -17.02
N ASP A 407 6.52 -5.92 -17.03
CA ASP A 407 7.93 -5.97 -16.63
C ASP A 407 8.10 -6.28 -15.13
N LEU A 408 7.22 -5.75 -14.27
CA LEU A 408 7.15 -6.17 -12.86
C LEU A 408 6.79 -7.67 -12.76
N PHE A 409 5.77 -8.13 -13.48
CA PHE A 409 5.36 -9.53 -13.48
C PHE A 409 6.50 -10.48 -13.86
N LEU A 410 7.21 -10.19 -14.95
CA LEU A 410 8.35 -11.01 -15.39
C LEU A 410 9.52 -10.93 -14.39
N SER A 411 9.80 -9.75 -13.84
CA SER A 411 10.89 -9.56 -12.89
C SER A 411 10.64 -10.23 -11.54
N THR A 412 9.40 -10.20 -11.05
CA THR A 412 9.00 -10.89 -9.83
C THR A 412 8.99 -12.41 -10.02
N TYR A 413 8.59 -12.88 -11.21
CA TYR A 413 8.72 -14.27 -11.60
C TYR A 413 10.19 -14.73 -11.58
N GLU A 414 11.09 -13.95 -12.20
CA GLU A 414 12.52 -14.25 -12.21
C GLU A 414 13.11 -14.24 -10.79
N GLY A 415 12.79 -13.23 -9.97
CA GLY A 415 13.31 -13.10 -8.61
C GLY A 415 12.92 -14.27 -7.70
N PHE A 416 11.71 -14.81 -7.87
CA PHE A 416 11.27 -16.01 -7.17
C PHE A 416 11.91 -17.29 -7.72
N LEU A 417 12.03 -17.39 -9.05
CA LEU A 417 12.53 -18.59 -9.72
C LEU A 417 14.03 -18.80 -9.52
N TRP A 418 14.81 -17.72 -9.47
CA TRP A 418 16.27 -17.75 -9.38
C TRP A 418 16.78 -17.12 -8.08
N ALA A 419 16.14 -17.45 -6.96
CA ALA A 419 16.58 -17.00 -5.66
C ALA A 419 17.99 -17.55 -5.37
N ASP A 420 18.93 -16.66 -5.03
CA ASP A 420 20.34 -17.00 -4.76
C ASP A 420 21.02 -17.74 -5.91
N GLU A 421 20.66 -17.38 -7.15
CA GLU A 421 21.15 -17.98 -8.40
C GLU A 421 20.79 -19.48 -8.55
N ARG A 422 19.89 -19.98 -7.70
CA ARG A 422 19.41 -21.37 -7.72
C ARG A 422 17.97 -21.42 -8.19
N LEU A 423 17.67 -22.45 -8.96
CA LEU A 423 16.32 -22.69 -9.45
C LEU A 423 15.39 -23.11 -8.30
N ASN A 424 14.42 -22.27 -7.96
CA ASN A 424 13.34 -22.63 -7.06
C ASN A 424 12.36 -23.58 -7.78
N VAL A 425 12.27 -24.81 -7.28
CA VAL A 425 11.41 -25.85 -7.84
C VAL A 425 9.97 -25.83 -7.31
N GLN A 426 9.67 -24.93 -6.36
CA GLN A 426 8.37 -24.83 -5.73
C GLN A 426 7.32 -24.26 -6.70
N SER A 427 6.27 -25.03 -6.94
CA SER A 427 5.15 -24.56 -7.78
C SER A 427 4.21 -23.69 -6.96
N CYS A 428 4.17 -22.39 -7.21
CA CYS A 428 3.28 -21.47 -6.50
C CYS A 428 1.80 -21.88 -6.65
N ARG A 429 1.38 -22.32 -7.85
CA ARG A 429 0.01 -22.82 -8.09
C ARG A 429 -0.34 -24.00 -7.17
N LYS A 430 0.58 -24.95 -6.96
CA LYS A 430 0.35 -26.08 -6.04
C LYS A 430 0.14 -25.61 -4.59
N LEU A 431 0.88 -24.60 -4.15
CA LEU A 431 0.70 -24.02 -2.81
C LEU A 431 -0.68 -23.39 -2.64
N VAL A 432 -1.15 -22.62 -3.63
CA VAL A 432 -2.49 -22.03 -3.57
C VAL A 432 -3.58 -23.10 -3.57
N ILE A 433 -3.42 -24.15 -4.39
CA ILE A 433 -4.35 -25.28 -4.40
C ILE A 433 -4.35 -25.97 -3.03
N GLN A 434 -3.18 -26.17 -2.41
CA GLN A 434 -3.09 -26.75 -1.07
C GLN A 434 -3.81 -25.88 -0.04
N LEU A 435 -3.56 -24.56 -0.03
CA LEU A 435 -4.26 -23.63 0.85
C LEU A 435 -5.78 -23.69 0.65
N SER A 436 -6.24 -23.76 -0.61
CA SER A 436 -7.66 -23.85 -0.91
C SER A 436 -8.32 -25.14 -0.39
N ARG A 437 -7.59 -26.26 -0.38
CA ARG A 437 -8.04 -27.53 0.20
C ARG A 437 -8.08 -27.46 1.71
N ASP A 438 -7.03 -26.91 2.33
CA ASP A 438 -6.97 -26.74 3.78
C ASP A 438 -8.13 -25.86 4.27
N MET A 439 -8.45 -24.78 3.54
CA MET A 439 -9.61 -23.94 3.83
C MET A 439 -10.93 -24.69 3.67
N GLN A 440 -11.09 -25.45 2.60
CA GLN A 440 -12.29 -26.25 2.37
C GLN A 440 -12.54 -27.25 3.51
N VAL A 441 -11.49 -27.95 3.95
CA VAL A 441 -11.53 -28.87 5.10
C VAL A 441 -11.90 -28.12 6.38
N GLY A 442 -11.33 -26.94 6.61
CA GLY A 442 -11.66 -26.11 7.78
C GLY A 442 -13.09 -25.58 7.78
N THR A 443 -13.66 -25.26 6.62
CA THR A 443 -15.02 -24.70 6.50
C THR A 443 -16.13 -25.74 6.73
N LEU A 444 -15.90 -27.02 6.42
CA LEU A 444 -16.92 -28.08 6.51
C LEU A 444 -17.54 -28.23 7.92
N PRO A 445 -16.76 -28.39 9.00
CA PRO A 445 -17.32 -28.49 10.35
C PRO A 445 -18.18 -27.28 10.76
N VAL A 446 -17.82 -26.09 10.26
CA VAL A 446 -18.57 -24.86 10.53
C VAL A 446 -19.93 -24.89 9.83
N ILE A 447 -19.98 -25.34 8.57
CA ILE A 447 -21.26 -25.51 7.85
C ILE A 447 -22.15 -26.50 8.60
N ASP A 448 -21.60 -27.64 9.01
CA ASP A 448 -22.37 -28.69 9.70
C ASP A 448 -22.91 -28.19 11.04
N ALA A 449 -22.08 -27.50 11.84
CA ALA A 449 -22.49 -26.92 13.11
C ALA A 449 -23.59 -25.84 12.94
N VAL A 450 -23.45 -24.94 11.97
CA VAL A 450 -24.48 -23.91 11.71
C VAL A 450 -25.77 -24.54 11.15
N LYS A 451 -25.68 -25.60 10.33
CA LYS A 451 -26.85 -26.33 9.83
C LYS A 451 -27.60 -27.08 10.92
N ALA A 452 -26.89 -27.58 11.92
CA ALA A 452 -27.48 -28.27 13.07
C ALA A 452 -28.35 -27.35 13.95
N ILE A 453 -28.24 -26.02 13.78
CA ILE A 453 -29.14 -25.06 14.45
C ILE A 453 -30.57 -25.22 13.89
N PRO A 454 -31.56 -25.58 14.74
CA PRO A 454 -32.95 -25.79 14.32
C PRO A 454 -33.53 -24.56 13.63
N GLN A 455 -34.28 -24.77 12.54
CA GLN A 455 -34.88 -23.67 11.75
C GLN A 455 -35.75 -22.72 12.59
N GLN A 456 -36.45 -23.25 13.60
CA GLN A 456 -37.29 -22.46 14.51
C GLN A 456 -36.48 -21.47 15.36
N SER A 457 -35.21 -21.80 15.59
CA SER A 457 -34.24 -21.01 16.36
C SER A 457 -33.28 -20.23 15.45
N ARG A 458 -33.41 -20.37 14.12
CA ARG A 458 -32.66 -19.58 13.15
C ARG A 458 -33.22 -18.18 13.11
N VAL A 459 -32.50 -17.26 13.74
CA VAL A 459 -32.57 -15.85 13.37
C VAL A 459 -32.09 -15.74 11.91
N GLY A 460 -32.65 -14.84 11.10
CA GLY A 460 -32.37 -14.76 9.64
C GLY A 460 -30.90 -14.63 9.21
N TRP A 461 -29.97 -14.44 10.17
CA TRP A 461 -28.53 -14.48 9.93
C TRP A 461 -27.99 -15.89 9.65
N CYS A 462 -28.60 -16.97 10.18
CA CYS A 462 -28.10 -18.34 9.99
C CYS A 462 -28.13 -18.75 8.52
N ASP A 463 -29.25 -18.52 7.82
CA ASP A 463 -29.38 -18.89 6.41
C ASP A 463 -28.43 -18.07 5.53
N THR A 464 -28.29 -16.78 5.82
CA THR A 464 -27.30 -15.92 5.13
C THR A 464 -25.88 -16.44 5.34
N THR A 465 -25.56 -16.91 6.55
CA THR A 465 -24.23 -17.40 6.91
C THR A 465 -23.93 -18.75 6.26
N ILE A 466 -24.89 -19.68 6.27
CA ILE A 466 -24.79 -20.96 5.56
C ILE A 466 -24.56 -20.72 4.07
N ASN A 467 -25.38 -19.87 3.43
CA ASN A 467 -25.24 -19.56 2.02
C ASN A 467 -23.85 -18.97 1.68
N VAL A 468 -23.31 -18.10 2.55
CA VAL A 468 -21.97 -17.53 2.37
C VAL A 468 -20.87 -18.59 2.52
N LEU A 469 -20.98 -19.48 3.52
CA LEU A 469 -20.02 -20.58 3.73
C LEU A 469 -20.06 -21.60 2.59
N GLU A 470 -21.26 -21.98 2.12
CA GLU A 470 -21.44 -22.89 0.99
C GLU A 470 -20.91 -22.28 -0.30
N GLN A 471 -21.24 -21.02 -0.59
CA GLN A 471 -20.68 -20.32 -1.75
C GLN A 471 -19.15 -20.23 -1.68
N PHE A 472 -18.58 -19.96 -0.51
CA PHE A 472 -17.12 -19.95 -0.34
C PHE A 472 -16.51 -21.33 -0.61
N ARG A 473 -17.13 -22.40 -0.11
CA ARG A 473 -16.71 -23.78 -0.38
C ARG A 473 -16.79 -24.13 -1.87
N GLU A 474 -17.88 -23.76 -2.54
CA GLU A 474 -18.06 -23.96 -3.97
C GLU A 474 -17.03 -23.18 -4.79
N ASP A 475 -16.75 -21.94 -4.40
CA ASP A 475 -15.72 -21.12 -5.05
C ASP A 475 -14.32 -21.75 -4.92
N LEU A 476 -13.97 -22.29 -3.73
CA LEU A 476 -12.72 -23.02 -3.52
C LEU A 476 -12.65 -24.28 -4.37
N ASP A 477 -13.75 -25.04 -4.45
CA ASP A 477 -13.84 -26.25 -5.27
C ASP A 477 -13.75 -25.95 -6.77
N ALA A 478 -14.43 -24.91 -7.24
CA ALA A 478 -14.30 -24.41 -8.60
C ALA A 478 -12.86 -23.97 -8.91
N PHE A 479 -12.19 -23.30 -7.99
CA PHE A 479 -10.79 -22.92 -8.13
C PHE A 479 -9.85 -24.12 -8.22
N GLN A 480 -10.10 -25.18 -7.42
CA GLN A 480 -9.31 -26.41 -7.44
C GLN A 480 -9.46 -27.20 -8.75
N ARG A 481 -10.67 -27.23 -9.32
CA ARG A 481 -10.97 -27.91 -10.59
C ARG A 481 -10.42 -27.21 -11.83
N GLN A 482 -9.93 -25.98 -11.69
CA GLN A 482 -9.29 -25.26 -12.79
C GLN A 482 -7.93 -25.88 -13.13
N GLU A 483 -7.94 -26.76 -14.15
CA GLU A 483 -6.75 -27.28 -14.82
C GLU A 483 -6.17 -26.22 -15.75
N ILE A 484 -5.44 -25.28 -15.16
CA ILE A 484 -4.84 -24.18 -15.90
C ILE A 484 -3.31 -24.26 -15.74
N PRO A 485 -2.62 -24.96 -16.66
CA PRO A 485 -1.16 -25.06 -16.64
C PRO A 485 -0.48 -23.81 -17.20
N ASP A 486 -1.16 -22.66 -17.33
CA ASP A 486 -0.58 -21.48 -17.94
C ASP A 486 0.40 -20.71 -17.04
N LEU A 487 1.23 -19.89 -17.67
CA LEU A 487 2.25 -19.08 -17.00
C LEU A 487 1.64 -18.06 -16.03
N TYR A 488 0.48 -17.50 -16.36
CA TYR A 488 -0.16 -16.45 -15.57
C TYR A 488 -0.58 -16.97 -14.19
N HIS A 489 -1.23 -18.14 -14.12
CA HIS A 489 -1.69 -18.74 -12.87
C HIS A 489 -0.56 -19.39 -12.06
N GLN A 490 0.53 -19.79 -12.73
CA GLN A 490 1.72 -20.30 -12.07
C GLN A 490 2.62 -19.20 -11.52
N ALA A 491 2.48 -17.97 -12.00
CA ALA A 491 3.33 -16.87 -11.60
C ALA A 491 3.22 -16.57 -10.10
N PRO A 492 4.35 -16.34 -9.41
CA PRO A 492 4.38 -16.07 -7.98
C PRO A 492 3.47 -14.92 -7.58
N TRP A 493 3.47 -13.82 -8.36
CA TRP A 493 2.61 -12.66 -8.09
C TRP A 493 1.13 -13.03 -8.12
N THR A 494 0.67 -13.71 -9.18
CA THR A 494 -0.73 -14.16 -9.31
C THR A 494 -1.11 -15.15 -8.23
N ALA A 495 -0.28 -16.16 -8.00
CA ALA A 495 -0.52 -17.19 -6.99
C ALA A 495 -0.58 -16.61 -5.57
N GLY A 496 0.40 -15.79 -5.18
CA GLY A 496 0.39 -15.12 -3.88
C GLY A 496 -0.83 -14.21 -3.72
N HIS A 497 -1.26 -13.54 -4.80
CA HIS A 497 -2.48 -12.74 -4.78
C HIS A 497 -3.74 -13.57 -4.57
N HIS A 498 -3.82 -14.75 -5.19
CA HIS A 498 -4.93 -15.69 -4.98
C HIS A 498 -4.97 -16.17 -3.51
N MET A 499 -3.81 -16.49 -2.93
CA MET A 499 -3.71 -16.86 -1.50
C MET A 499 -4.20 -15.72 -0.61
N ALA A 500 -3.76 -14.50 -0.91
CA ALA A 500 -4.09 -13.34 -0.14
C ALA A 500 -5.61 -13.01 -0.20
N GLU A 501 -6.24 -13.22 -1.35
CA GLU A 501 -7.70 -13.11 -1.53
C GLU A 501 -8.45 -14.18 -0.72
N MET A 502 -7.98 -15.43 -0.77
CA MET A 502 -8.53 -16.54 0.01
C MET A 502 -8.45 -16.26 1.51
N LEU A 503 -7.31 -15.75 2.00
CA LEU A 503 -7.12 -15.38 3.41
C LEU A 503 -8.05 -14.25 3.83
N ALA A 504 -8.17 -13.20 3.00
CA ALA A 504 -9.07 -12.08 3.29
C ALA A 504 -10.53 -12.54 3.39
N ARG A 505 -10.99 -13.39 2.46
CA ARG A 505 -12.34 -13.95 2.50
C ARG A 505 -12.56 -14.90 3.68
N ALA A 506 -11.63 -15.82 3.91
CA ALA A 506 -11.71 -16.75 5.05
C ALA A 506 -11.74 -15.99 6.37
N HIS A 507 -10.95 -14.92 6.51
CA HIS A 507 -11.01 -14.04 7.67
C HIS A 507 -12.38 -13.37 7.79
N LEU A 508 -12.90 -12.72 6.74
CA LEU A 508 -14.19 -12.01 6.83
C LEU A 508 -15.35 -12.95 7.17
N ILE A 509 -15.41 -14.11 6.53
CA ILE A 509 -16.45 -15.11 6.76
C ILE A 509 -16.28 -15.70 8.15
N GLY A 510 -15.08 -16.16 8.49
CA GLY A 510 -14.82 -16.78 9.79
C GLY A 510 -15.04 -15.80 10.93
N ASN A 511 -14.56 -14.55 10.82
CA ASN A 511 -14.78 -13.48 11.78
C ASN A 511 -16.29 -13.23 11.99
N ARG A 512 -17.06 -13.12 10.90
CA ARG A 512 -18.52 -13.02 10.98
C ARG A 512 -19.12 -14.18 11.77
N VAL A 513 -18.76 -15.42 11.45
CA VAL A 513 -19.33 -16.59 12.12
C VAL A 513 -18.90 -16.64 13.60
N THR A 514 -17.66 -16.26 13.93
CA THR A 514 -17.16 -16.25 15.31
C THR A 514 -17.72 -15.12 16.16
N CYS A 515 -17.93 -13.92 15.60
CA CYS A 515 -18.48 -12.78 16.33
C CYS A 515 -19.96 -12.95 16.70
N GLU A 516 -20.69 -13.83 16.02
CA GLU A 516 -22.06 -14.19 16.43
C GLU A 516 -22.07 -15.13 17.64
N ILE A 517 -20.96 -15.82 17.91
CA ILE A 517 -20.71 -16.46 19.21
C ILE A 517 -20.04 -15.42 20.11
N GLY A 518 -20.86 -14.53 20.71
CA GLY A 518 -20.39 -13.44 21.58
C GLY A 518 -19.37 -13.90 22.64
N LEU A 519 -19.53 -15.15 23.10
CA LEU A 519 -18.65 -15.81 24.03
C LEU A 519 -17.16 -15.78 23.64
N LEU A 520 -16.76 -15.86 22.37
CA LEU A 520 -15.32 -15.95 22.04
C LEU A 520 -14.57 -14.63 22.21
N GLU A 521 -15.19 -13.51 21.82
CA GLU A 521 -14.63 -12.17 22.02
C GLU A 521 -14.66 -11.80 23.50
N GLU A 522 -15.77 -12.13 24.18
CA GLU A 522 -15.94 -11.92 25.62
C GLU A 522 -14.95 -12.73 26.42
N LEU A 523 -14.77 -14.01 26.10
CA LEU A 523 -13.74 -14.84 26.68
C LEU A 523 -12.36 -14.27 26.35
N CYS A 524 -12.01 -13.95 25.11
CA CYS A 524 -10.68 -13.46 24.78
C CYS A 524 -10.32 -12.12 25.44
N GLU A 525 -11.26 -11.17 25.54
CA GLU A 525 -11.06 -9.87 26.19
C GLU A 525 -11.07 -9.99 27.72
N LEU A 526 -12.02 -10.74 28.30
CA LEU A 526 -12.03 -11.08 29.73
C LEU A 526 -10.76 -11.86 30.12
N PHE A 527 -10.29 -12.78 29.28
CA PHE A 527 -9.02 -13.47 29.45
C PHE A 527 -7.83 -12.49 29.42
N THR A 528 -7.82 -11.53 28.50
CA THR A 528 -6.70 -10.58 28.35
C THR A 528 -6.63 -9.54 29.48
N GLU A 529 -7.77 -8.99 29.91
CA GLU A 529 -7.83 -7.93 30.94
C GLU A 529 -8.00 -8.47 32.35
N ALA A 530 -8.84 -9.49 32.58
CA ALA A 530 -9.14 -9.99 33.94
C ALA A 530 -8.27 -11.17 34.37
N LEU A 531 -7.79 -12.01 33.42
CA LEU A 531 -7.11 -13.28 33.76
C LEU A 531 -5.61 -13.26 33.46
N PHE A 532 -5.14 -12.34 32.61
CA PHE A 532 -3.75 -12.33 32.14
C PHE A 532 -3.00 -11.00 32.34
N LEU A 533 -3.54 -10.08 33.16
CA LEU A 533 -2.88 -8.82 33.54
C LEU A 533 -2.31 -8.04 32.35
N SER A 534 -3.03 -7.98 31.22
CA SER A 534 -2.59 -7.31 29.98
C SER A 534 -1.54 -8.06 29.13
N THR A 535 -1.07 -9.23 29.56
CA THR A 535 -0.08 -10.08 28.85
C THR A 535 -0.63 -11.47 28.56
N ARG A 536 -1.09 -11.70 27.32
CA ARG A 536 -1.65 -12.99 26.87
C ARG A 536 -0.62 -14.12 27.00
N PRO A 537 -0.92 -15.22 27.72
CA PRO A 537 0.03 -16.31 27.88
C PRO A 537 0.22 -17.03 26.56
N ASP A 538 1.48 -17.27 26.23
CA ASP A 538 1.95 -18.03 25.07
C ASP A 538 1.98 -19.55 25.34
N ARG A 539 1.73 -19.97 26.59
CA ARG A 539 1.62 -21.36 27.06
C ARG A 539 0.88 -21.41 28.41
N ASN A 540 0.39 -22.59 28.80
CA ASN A 540 -0.23 -22.84 30.11
C ASN A 540 -1.46 -21.97 30.41
N PHE A 541 -2.32 -21.76 29.40
CA PHE A 541 -3.56 -20.98 29.49
C PHE A 541 -4.40 -21.33 30.75
N VAL A 542 -4.55 -22.63 31.04
CA VAL A 542 -5.31 -23.14 32.18
C VAL A 542 -4.64 -22.81 33.53
N SER A 543 -3.31 -22.79 33.60
CA SER A 543 -2.57 -22.44 34.82
C SER A 543 -2.66 -20.95 35.15
N HIS A 544 -2.53 -20.10 34.13
CA HIS A 544 -2.71 -18.66 34.30
C HIS A 544 -4.15 -18.32 34.65
N TYR A 545 -5.13 -18.96 33.99
CA TYR A 545 -6.56 -18.85 34.33
C TYR A 545 -6.82 -19.21 35.80
N ARG A 546 -6.26 -20.33 36.28
CA ARG A 546 -6.36 -20.74 37.68
C ARG A 546 -5.70 -19.70 38.61
N GLN A 547 -4.51 -19.22 38.30
CA GLN A 547 -3.80 -18.26 39.16
C GLN A 547 -4.54 -16.92 39.32
N SER A 548 -5.21 -16.44 38.27
CA SER A 548 -6.03 -15.22 38.32
C SER A 548 -7.40 -15.40 38.98
N ILE A 549 -8.00 -16.59 38.88
CA ILE A 549 -9.29 -16.90 39.55
C ILE A 549 -9.07 -17.21 41.04
N PHE A 550 -7.91 -17.77 41.40
CA PHE A 550 -7.70 -18.33 42.73
C PHE A 550 -6.67 -17.56 43.61
N GLU A 551 -5.84 -16.63 43.07
CA GLU A 551 -4.70 -16.08 43.85
C GLU A 551 -4.33 -14.57 43.70
N THR A 552 -5.14 -13.65 43.15
CA THR A 552 -4.73 -12.22 43.08
C THR A 552 -5.75 -11.18 43.52
N ASN A 553 -5.37 -10.38 44.53
CA ASN A 553 -5.98 -9.08 44.88
C ASN A 553 -5.87 -8.11 43.70
N ILE A 554 -7.00 -7.66 43.16
CA ILE A 554 -7.11 -6.82 41.97
C ILE A 554 -6.86 -5.35 42.34
N SER A 555 -5.86 -4.71 41.74
CA SER A 555 -5.61 -3.28 41.85
C SER A 555 -6.30 -2.48 40.71
N ASN A 556 -7.41 -1.82 41.05
CA ASN A 556 -7.94 -0.52 40.57
C ASN A 556 -7.66 -0.01 39.13
N GLY A 557 -8.06 -0.75 38.09
CA GLY A 557 -8.26 -0.21 36.74
C GLY A 557 -9.65 -0.59 36.20
N THR A 558 -10.58 0.36 36.16
CA THR A 558 -12.01 0.13 35.89
C THR A 558 -12.30 -0.16 34.41
N VAL A 559 -12.56 -1.42 34.09
CA VAL A 559 -13.28 -1.82 32.87
C VAL A 559 -14.74 -1.40 33.02
N GLN A 560 -15.19 -0.39 32.27
CA GLN A 560 -16.61 -0.01 32.22
C GLN A 560 -17.38 -0.94 31.27
N ILE A 561 -17.96 -2.01 31.82
CA ILE A 561 -18.99 -2.81 31.14
C ILE A 561 -20.29 -2.00 31.19
N SER A 562 -20.70 -1.44 30.06
CA SER A 562 -21.96 -0.70 29.93
C SER A 562 -23.13 -1.68 29.77
N TRP A 563 -23.85 -1.94 30.86
CA TRP A 563 -25.09 -2.73 30.86
C TRP A 563 -26.24 -1.90 30.27
N LYS A 564 -26.69 -2.21 29.06
CA LYS A 564 -27.97 -1.71 28.56
C LYS A 564 -29.08 -2.63 29.07
N LYS A 565 -30.28 -2.10 29.35
CA LYS A 565 -31.46 -2.86 29.80
C LYS A 565 -31.88 -4.01 28.86
N THR A 566 -31.28 -4.12 27.68
CA THR A 566 -31.53 -5.14 26.66
C THR A 566 -30.42 -6.20 26.54
N GLY A 567 -29.45 -6.22 27.47
CA GLY A 567 -28.34 -7.18 27.46
C GLY A 567 -26.97 -6.53 27.54
N VAL A 568 -25.95 -7.35 27.83
CA VAL A 568 -24.55 -6.93 27.79
C VAL A 568 -24.16 -6.74 26.33
N SER A 569 -23.70 -5.55 25.98
CA SER A 569 -23.18 -5.26 24.65
C SER A 569 -21.74 -4.80 24.82
N PHE A 570 -20.79 -5.73 24.78
CA PHE A 570 -19.38 -5.39 24.68
C PHE A 570 -19.14 -4.71 23.32
N ARG A 571 -18.32 -3.65 23.31
CA ARG A 571 -17.95 -2.98 22.05
C ARG A 571 -17.00 -3.90 21.28
N LYS A 572 -17.53 -4.62 20.29
CA LYS A 572 -16.71 -5.42 19.36
C LYS A 572 -15.60 -4.55 18.76
N ARG A 573 -14.34 -4.76 19.16
CA ARG A 573 -13.19 -4.20 18.43
C ARG A 573 -12.93 -5.11 17.24
N HIS A 574 -13.40 -4.70 16.08
CA HIS A 574 -13.06 -5.41 14.84
C HIS A 574 -11.54 -5.57 14.74
N VAL A 575 -11.11 -6.83 14.64
CA VAL A 575 -9.73 -7.18 14.40
C VAL A 575 -9.36 -6.69 13.00
N HIS A 576 -8.79 -5.49 12.95
CA HIS A 576 -8.51 -4.80 11.70
C HIS A 576 -7.17 -5.24 11.12
N SER A 577 -7.21 -5.96 10.02
CA SER A 577 -6.02 -6.26 9.20
C SER A 577 -5.92 -5.28 8.03
N SER A 578 -4.74 -4.70 7.82
CA SER A 578 -4.49 -3.80 6.68
C SER A 578 -4.45 -4.57 5.37
N GLN A 579 -4.02 -5.83 5.43
CA GLN A 579 -4.06 -6.77 4.31
C GLN A 579 -5.49 -6.95 3.79
N ILE A 580 -6.44 -7.16 4.69
CA ILE A 580 -7.85 -7.37 4.32
C ILE A 580 -8.43 -6.13 3.68
N ASP A 581 -8.17 -4.95 4.25
CA ASP A 581 -8.62 -3.68 3.67
C ASP A 581 -8.06 -3.47 2.26
N LEU A 582 -6.79 -3.83 2.02
CA LEU A 582 -6.19 -3.76 0.69
C LEU A 582 -6.97 -4.65 -0.30
N HIS A 583 -7.27 -5.89 0.08
CA HIS A 583 -8.02 -6.82 -0.77
C HIS A 583 -9.45 -6.35 -1.04
N LEU A 584 -10.17 -5.93 0.00
CA LEU A 584 -11.52 -5.37 -0.12
C LEU A 584 -11.56 -4.15 -1.05
N ASN A 585 -10.49 -3.36 -1.07
CA ASN A 585 -10.34 -2.20 -1.95
C ASN A 585 -9.67 -2.54 -3.30
N ARG A 586 -9.67 -3.81 -3.73
CA ARG A 586 -9.06 -4.25 -5.00
C ARG A 586 -7.61 -3.78 -5.15
N HIS A 587 -6.86 -3.83 -4.05
CA HIS A 587 -5.45 -3.45 -3.95
C HIS A 587 -5.19 -1.96 -4.07
N LEU A 588 -6.23 -1.14 -4.25
CA LEU A 588 -6.11 0.30 -4.21
C LEU A 588 -5.78 0.72 -2.79
N ILE A 589 -4.79 1.61 -2.68
CA ILE A 589 -4.40 2.19 -1.39
C ILE A 589 -5.49 3.20 -1.00
N SER A 590 -6.50 2.68 -0.30
CA SER A 590 -7.58 3.51 0.23
C SER A 590 -7.03 4.48 1.29
N PRO A 591 -7.73 5.60 1.58
CA PRO A 591 -7.35 6.47 2.69
C PRO A 591 -7.19 5.72 4.02
N THR A 592 -8.01 4.69 4.26
CA THR A 592 -7.91 3.82 5.44
C THR A 592 -6.56 3.09 5.50
N VAL A 593 -6.18 2.43 4.40
CA VAL A 593 -4.90 1.74 4.30
C VAL A 593 -3.75 2.72 4.47
N LEU A 594 -3.81 3.88 3.81
CA LEU A 594 -2.77 4.90 3.94
C LEU A 594 -2.67 5.41 5.37
N CYS A 595 -3.79 5.63 6.06
CA CYS A 595 -3.77 6.00 7.47
C CYS A 595 -3.04 4.94 8.31
N LYS A 596 -3.36 3.65 8.12
CA LYS A 596 -2.69 2.56 8.85
C LYS A 596 -1.20 2.46 8.55
N LEU A 597 -0.80 2.57 7.28
CA LEU A 597 0.60 2.54 6.86
C LEU A 597 1.43 3.68 7.46
N HIS A 598 0.79 4.82 7.75
CA HIS A 598 1.43 6.03 8.26
C HIS A 598 1.11 6.32 9.73
N ASP A 599 0.52 5.37 10.46
CA ASP A 599 0.10 5.53 11.86
C ASP A 599 -0.77 6.79 12.10
N LEU A 600 -1.60 7.13 11.10
CA LEU A 600 -2.57 8.22 11.18
C LEU A 600 -3.91 7.68 11.68
N PRO A 601 -4.66 8.45 12.48
CA PRO A 601 -6.00 8.06 12.86
C PRO A 601 -6.89 7.99 11.62
N PHE A 602 -7.71 6.95 11.51
CA PHE A 602 -8.77 6.88 10.50
C PHE A 602 -10.04 7.53 11.03
N ARG A 603 -10.69 8.35 10.19
CA ARG A 603 -12.03 8.90 10.42
C ARG A 603 -12.78 8.84 9.10
N VAL A 604 -14.07 8.53 9.15
CA VAL A 604 -14.96 8.55 7.97
C VAL A 604 -14.92 9.95 7.35
N ASP A 605 -15.01 10.99 8.19
CA ASP A 605 -14.84 12.39 7.80
C ASP A 605 -13.56 12.97 8.43
N PRO A 606 -12.40 12.88 7.74
CA PRO A 606 -11.17 13.46 8.24
C PRO A 606 -11.28 14.99 8.24
N ASN A 607 -10.88 15.63 9.35
CA ASN A 607 -10.74 17.08 9.42
C ASN A 607 -9.62 17.58 8.48
N TYR A 608 -9.57 18.89 8.22
CA TYR A 608 -8.59 19.48 7.30
C TYR A 608 -7.14 19.07 7.62
N ALA A 609 -6.75 19.11 8.89
CA ALA A 609 -5.40 18.74 9.32
C ALA A 609 -5.06 17.26 9.01
N LEU A 610 -6.02 16.34 9.18
CA LEU A 610 -5.84 14.93 8.83
C LEU A 610 -5.80 14.74 7.30
N ARG A 611 -6.63 15.46 6.54
CA ARG A 611 -6.58 15.44 5.07
C ARG A 611 -5.22 15.91 4.54
N GLU A 612 -4.65 16.94 5.14
CA GLU A 612 -3.32 17.43 4.78
C GLU A 612 -2.23 16.39 5.09
N LYS A 613 -2.31 15.71 6.25
CA LYS A 613 -1.39 14.61 6.59
C LYS A 613 -1.52 13.42 5.63
N ILE A 614 -2.74 13.05 5.25
CA ILE A 614 -3.02 12.00 4.25
C ILE A 614 -2.45 12.44 2.89
N SER A 615 -2.63 13.69 2.50
CA SER A 615 -2.07 14.24 1.24
C SER A 615 -0.54 14.20 1.23
N LYS A 616 0.11 14.60 2.32
CA LYS A 616 1.56 14.46 2.51
C LYS A 616 2.00 13.00 2.46
N ALA A 617 1.24 12.09 3.07
CA ALA A 617 1.53 10.67 3.01
C ALA A 617 1.51 10.10 1.58
N LYS A 618 0.65 10.62 0.70
CA LYS A 618 0.61 10.25 -0.73
C LYS A 618 1.82 10.71 -1.53
N LYS A 619 2.51 11.76 -1.08
CA LYS A 619 3.69 12.34 -1.76
C LYS A 619 5.01 11.65 -1.40
N ILE A 620 4.99 10.74 -0.44
CA ILE A 620 6.18 9.99 -0.02
C ILE A 620 6.65 9.12 -1.18
N SER A 621 7.98 9.08 -1.40
CA SER A 621 8.59 8.25 -2.44
C SER A 621 8.06 6.80 -2.38
N ALA A 622 7.80 6.20 -3.53
CA ALA A 622 7.25 4.84 -3.63
C ALA A 622 8.03 3.82 -2.78
N ARG A 623 9.37 3.89 -2.76
CA ARG A 623 10.24 3.01 -1.96
C ARG A 623 9.89 3.05 -0.48
N ASN A 624 9.71 4.25 0.07
CA ASN A 624 9.35 4.46 1.47
C ASN A 624 7.94 3.97 1.77
N VAL A 625 7.00 4.11 0.83
CA VAL A 625 5.64 3.56 0.98
C VAL A 625 5.68 2.04 1.08
N ILE A 626 6.47 1.38 0.22
CA ILE A 626 6.60 -0.08 0.19
C ILE A 626 7.32 -0.62 1.43
N GLU A 627 8.39 0.02 1.89
CA GLU A 627 9.05 -0.35 3.15
C GLU A 627 8.12 -0.21 4.35
N LYS A 628 7.36 0.89 4.43
CA LYS A 628 6.34 1.06 5.47
C LYS A 628 5.26 -0.02 5.38
N ALA A 629 4.81 -0.34 4.16
CA ALA A 629 3.86 -1.43 3.94
C ALA A 629 4.41 -2.76 4.41
N LYS A 630 5.65 -3.11 4.07
CA LYS A 630 6.32 -4.32 4.55
C LYS A 630 6.36 -4.37 6.08
N ASN A 631 6.82 -3.29 6.72
CA ASN A 631 6.97 -3.23 8.17
C ASN A 631 5.63 -3.33 8.92
N LYS A 632 4.53 -2.87 8.31
CA LYS A 632 3.18 -2.96 8.90
C LYS A 632 2.49 -4.28 8.63
N LEU A 633 2.67 -4.84 7.43
CA LEU A 633 1.99 -6.04 7.00
C LEU A 633 2.72 -7.32 7.43
N LEU A 634 4.06 -7.33 7.48
CA LEU A 634 4.82 -8.53 7.87
C LEU A 634 4.42 -9.07 9.26
N PRO A 635 4.23 -8.24 10.30
CA PRO A 635 3.72 -8.72 11.59
C PRO A 635 2.33 -9.34 11.52
N GLU A 636 1.48 -8.95 10.55
CA GLU A 636 0.17 -9.58 10.34
C GLU A 636 0.28 -11.04 9.86
N PHE A 637 1.45 -11.50 9.39
CA PHE A 637 1.70 -12.88 8.96
C PHE A 637 2.71 -13.64 9.82
N GLN A 638 3.76 -12.98 10.31
CA GLN A 638 4.86 -13.64 11.03
C GLN A 638 5.08 -13.05 12.43
N GLY A 639 4.32 -12.02 12.81
CA GLY A 639 4.44 -11.41 14.13
C GLY A 639 3.85 -12.29 15.24
N PRO A 640 3.93 -11.83 16.50
CA PRO A 640 3.35 -12.53 17.65
C PRO A 640 1.81 -12.64 17.56
N LYS A 641 1.18 -11.85 16.68
CA LYS A 641 -0.26 -11.83 16.43
C LYS A 641 -0.52 -11.85 14.91
N PRO A 642 -0.33 -13.01 14.24
CA PRO A 642 -0.39 -13.11 12.79
C PRO A 642 -1.84 -13.13 12.28
N VAL A 643 -2.51 -12.00 12.43
CA VAL A 643 -3.95 -11.79 12.18
C VAL A 643 -4.40 -12.20 10.77
N ALA A 644 -3.56 -12.01 9.75
CA ALA A 644 -3.88 -12.35 8.37
C ALA A 644 -3.89 -13.87 8.12
N ARG A 645 -3.29 -14.65 9.02
CA ARG A 645 -3.22 -16.12 8.93
C ARG A 645 -4.18 -16.83 9.86
N VAL A 646 -4.94 -16.12 10.70
CA VAL A 646 -5.84 -16.77 11.66
C VAL A 646 -6.91 -17.59 10.91
N ASN A 647 -6.98 -18.87 11.26
CA ASN A 647 -8.01 -19.80 10.83
C ASN A 647 -9.20 -19.74 11.79
N TYR A 648 -10.06 -18.76 11.53
CA TYR A 648 -11.29 -18.57 12.30
C TYR A 648 -12.25 -19.76 12.22
N PHE A 649 -12.17 -20.60 11.19
CA PHE A 649 -13.01 -21.81 11.11
C PHE A 649 -12.57 -22.87 12.12
N SER A 650 -11.26 -23.09 12.26
CA SER A 650 -10.74 -23.99 13.30
C SER A 650 -10.99 -23.45 14.70
N ILE A 651 -10.95 -22.13 14.89
CA ILE A 651 -11.33 -21.50 16.16
C ILE A 651 -12.83 -21.73 16.44
N PHE A 652 -13.70 -21.49 15.46
CA PHE A 652 -15.13 -21.77 15.60
C PHE A 652 -15.39 -23.23 15.97
N ALA A 653 -14.74 -24.19 15.28
CA ALA A 653 -14.89 -25.61 15.57
C ALA A 653 -14.36 -26.00 16.96
N LEU A 654 -13.37 -25.27 17.49
CA LEU A 654 -12.95 -25.42 18.88
C LEU A 654 -14.06 -24.94 19.84
N CYS A 655 -14.61 -23.75 19.58
CA CYS A 655 -15.69 -23.18 20.39
C CYS A 655 -16.92 -24.08 20.41
N ASP A 656 -17.35 -24.56 19.24
CA ASP A 656 -18.48 -25.47 19.11
C ASP A 656 -18.29 -26.72 19.99
N ARG A 657 -17.09 -27.33 19.96
CA ARG A 657 -16.76 -28.47 20.82
C ARG A 657 -16.81 -28.14 22.31
N ILE A 658 -16.23 -27.00 22.72
CA ILE A 658 -16.26 -26.55 24.12
C ILE A 658 -17.69 -26.33 24.58
N LEU A 659 -18.49 -25.61 23.80
CA LEU A 659 -19.87 -25.28 24.13
C LEU A 659 -20.76 -26.51 24.19
N THR A 660 -20.61 -27.41 23.22
CA THR A 660 -21.31 -28.69 23.21
C THR A 660 -20.93 -29.55 24.42
N ASN A 661 -19.66 -29.60 24.80
CA ASN A 661 -19.21 -30.31 25.99
C ASN A 661 -19.73 -29.66 27.27
N PHE A 662 -19.74 -28.32 27.33
CA PHE A 662 -20.26 -27.60 28.48
C PHE A 662 -21.75 -27.91 28.70
N CYS A 663 -22.55 -27.89 27.64
CA CYS A 663 -23.95 -28.30 27.70
C CYS A 663 -24.11 -29.75 28.22
N ARG A 664 -23.24 -30.68 27.80
CA ARG A 664 -23.29 -32.09 28.24
C ARG A 664 -22.93 -32.29 29.70
N LEU A 665 -22.03 -31.48 30.25
CA LEU A 665 -21.58 -31.59 31.64
C LEU A 665 -22.60 -31.05 32.65
N ILE A 666 -23.51 -30.18 32.21
CA ILE A 666 -24.58 -29.64 33.05
C ILE A 666 -25.74 -30.63 33.17
N GLN A 667 -26.11 -30.94 34.41
CA GLN A 667 -27.24 -31.82 34.68
C GLN A 667 -28.57 -31.15 34.26
N PRO A 668 -29.54 -31.93 33.73
CA PRO A 668 -30.88 -31.45 33.39
C PRO A 668 -31.60 -30.66 34.52
N SER A 669 -31.29 -30.97 35.78
CA SER A 669 -31.82 -30.29 36.96
C SER A 669 -31.37 -28.82 37.06
N THR A 670 -30.11 -28.53 36.73
CA THR A 670 -29.52 -27.17 36.80
C THR A 670 -30.22 -26.20 35.83
N TYR A 671 -30.81 -26.70 34.74
CA TYR A 671 -31.56 -25.88 33.79
C TYR A 671 -32.88 -25.34 34.36
N ARG A 672 -33.48 -26.00 35.39
CA ARG A 672 -34.73 -25.50 35.99
C ARG A 672 -34.54 -24.15 36.69
N ASP A 673 -33.35 -23.91 37.22
CA ASP A 673 -33.03 -22.66 37.92
C ASP A 673 -32.72 -21.52 36.94
N ILE A 674 -32.22 -21.88 35.75
CA ILE A 674 -32.00 -20.94 34.65
C ILE A 674 -33.36 -20.76 33.93
N ARG A 675 -34.22 -19.91 34.50
CA ARG A 675 -35.60 -19.55 34.08
C ARG A 675 -35.76 -18.99 32.65
N SER A 676 -35.14 -19.56 31.65
CA SER A 676 -35.16 -19.06 30.29
C SER A 676 -36.08 -19.93 29.44
N GLU A 677 -37.25 -19.38 29.08
CA GLU A 677 -38.12 -19.87 28.00
C GLU A 677 -37.40 -19.97 26.63
N TYR A 678 -36.14 -19.54 26.56
CA TYR A 678 -35.34 -19.43 25.34
C TYR A 678 -34.25 -20.52 25.18
N ILE A 679 -34.12 -21.47 26.11
CA ILE A 679 -33.13 -22.55 25.95
C ILE A 679 -33.69 -23.62 25.01
N ASP A 680 -33.32 -23.53 23.73
CA ASP A 680 -33.56 -24.60 22.77
C ASP A 680 -32.57 -25.76 22.99
N LEU A 681 -32.99 -26.73 23.80
CA LEU A 681 -32.25 -27.95 24.13
C LEU A 681 -31.89 -28.80 22.90
N LYS A 682 -32.44 -28.51 21.71
CA LYS A 682 -32.14 -29.26 20.49
C LYS A 682 -30.78 -28.90 19.88
N CYS A 683 -30.17 -27.78 20.27
CA CYS A 683 -28.84 -27.38 19.82
C CYS A 683 -27.87 -27.26 21.02
N PRO A 684 -27.03 -28.28 21.28
CA PRO A 684 -26.07 -28.25 22.38
C PRO A 684 -25.11 -27.06 22.35
N MET A 685 -24.69 -26.62 21.15
CA MET A 685 -23.82 -25.46 20.99
C MET A 685 -24.49 -24.17 21.49
N LEU A 686 -25.72 -23.88 21.05
CA LEU A 686 -26.45 -22.67 21.46
C LEU A 686 -26.80 -22.73 22.95
N THR A 687 -27.20 -23.90 23.43
CA THR A 687 -27.44 -24.12 24.87
C THR A 687 -26.17 -23.84 25.67
N GLY A 688 -25.03 -24.38 25.23
CA GLY A 688 -23.73 -24.12 25.82
C GLY A 688 -23.36 -22.63 25.82
N ALA A 689 -23.65 -21.91 24.73
CA ALA A 689 -23.41 -20.47 24.64
C ALA A 689 -24.26 -19.70 25.66
N THR A 690 -25.56 -20.00 25.77
CA THR A 690 -26.44 -19.37 26.78
C THR A 690 -25.98 -19.69 28.21
N LEU A 691 -25.53 -20.91 28.48
CA LEU A 691 -24.96 -21.29 29.77
C LEU A 691 -23.68 -20.50 30.06
N ALA A 692 -22.86 -20.26 29.05
CA ALA A 692 -21.61 -19.52 29.20
C ALA A 692 -21.86 -18.03 29.47
N ASP A 693 -22.85 -17.42 28.80
CA ASP A 693 -23.32 -16.07 29.12
C ASP A 693 -23.82 -15.99 30.58
N THR A 694 -24.52 -17.03 31.04
CA THR A 694 -24.99 -17.14 32.43
C THR A 694 -23.79 -17.19 33.40
N VAL A 695 -22.77 -17.99 33.09
CA VAL A 695 -21.52 -18.06 33.86
C VAL A 695 -20.84 -16.68 33.93
N LEU A 696 -20.71 -15.98 32.80
CA LEU A 696 -20.12 -14.65 32.77
C LEU A 696 -20.91 -13.65 33.61
N GLN A 697 -22.24 -13.69 33.55
CA GLN A 697 -23.08 -12.85 34.40
C GLN A 697 -22.91 -13.17 35.89
N THR A 698 -22.79 -14.45 36.26
CA THR A 698 -22.50 -14.86 37.63
C THR A 698 -21.16 -14.28 38.09
N ILE A 699 -20.09 -14.47 37.32
CA ILE A 699 -18.74 -13.95 37.65
C ILE A 699 -18.75 -12.42 37.83
N VAL A 700 -19.48 -11.68 37.01
CA VAL A 700 -19.51 -10.22 37.14
C VAL A 700 -20.37 -9.75 38.33
N ARG A 701 -21.39 -10.52 38.73
CA ARG A 701 -22.22 -10.24 39.91
C ARG A 701 -21.58 -10.72 41.23
N GLU A 702 -20.59 -11.60 41.16
CA GLU A 702 -19.91 -12.25 42.30
C GLU A 702 -19.14 -11.34 43.29
N PRO A 703 -18.73 -10.08 43.02
CA PRO A 703 -18.15 -9.24 44.06
C PRO A 703 -19.05 -9.11 45.31
N GLU A 704 -20.37 -9.18 45.13
CA GLU A 704 -21.37 -9.15 46.22
C GLU A 704 -21.56 -10.50 46.93
N ILE A 705 -21.05 -11.60 46.33
CA ILE A 705 -21.20 -12.99 46.81
C ILE A 705 -19.94 -13.43 47.56
N LEU A 706 -18.76 -13.03 47.09
CA LEU A 706 -17.47 -13.25 47.78
C LEU A 706 -17.40 -12.54 49.15
N GLU A 707 -18.08 -11.39 49.31
CA GLU A 707 -18.27 -10.74 50.62
C GLU A 707 -18.99 -11.64 51.66
N LYS A 708 -19.69 -12.69 51.21
CA LYS A 708 -20.42 -13.65 52.06
C LYS A 708 -19.66 -14.96 52.31
N GLY A 709 -18.40 -15.06 51.88
CA GLY A 709 -17.53 -16.20 52.18
C GLY A 709 -17.88 -17.52 51.47
N LEU A 710 -18.68 -17.47 50.40
CA LEU A 710 -18.96 -18.65 49.57
C LEU A 710 -17.81 -18.88 48.58
N SER A 711 -17.29 -20.11 48.55
CA SER A 711 -16.28 -20.52 47.56
C SER A 711 -16.92 -20.74 46.19
N LEU A 712 -16.33 -20.16 45.15
CA LEU A 712 -16.68 -20.38 43.74
C LEU A 712 -16.68 -21.87 43.34
N GLN A 713 -15.97 -22.73 44.10
CA GLN A 713 -15.94 -24.18 43.88
C GLN A 713 -17.29 -24.85 44.12
N GLY A 714 -18.22 -24.22 44.85
CA GLY A 714 -19.58 -24.74 45.04
C GLY A 714 -20.49 -24.52 43.84
N HIS A 715 -20.09 -23.70 42.86
CA HIS A 715 -20.95 -23.36 41.73
C HIS A 715 -20.78 -24.36 40.59
N GLN A 716 -21.72 -25.31 40.48
CA GLN A 716 -21.70 -26.39 39.47
C GLN A 716 -21.49 -25.88 38.04
N LEU A 717 -22.07 -24.73 37.68
CA LEU A 717 -21.89 -24.09 36.37
C LEU A 717 -20.43 -23.69 36.08
N LEU A 718 -19.71 -23.15 37.08
CA LEU A 718 -18.30 -22.77 36.94
C LEU A 718 -17.41 -24.01 36.81
N GLN A 719 -17.68 -25.03 37.61
CA GLN A 719 -16.94 -26.29 37.55
C GLN A 719 -17.13 -26.97 36.19
N ALA A 720 -18.36 -27.10 35.70
CA ALA A 720 -18.64 -27.70 34.41
C ALA A 720 -18.07 -26.87 33.24
N ALA A 721 -18.03 -25.53 33.35
CA ALA A 721 -17.36 -24.69 32.37
C ALA A 721 -15.86 -24.98 32.35
N ALA A 722 -15.20 -25.01 33.52
CA ALA A 722 -13.78 -25.34 33.63
C ALA A 722 -13.47 -26.75 33.07
N GLU A 723 -14.28 -27.75 33.42
CA GLU A 723 -14.17 -29.11 32.89
C GLU A 723 -14.38 -29.16 31.36
N ALA A 724 -15.30 -28.37 30.81
CA ALA A 724 -15.50 -28.26 29.37
C ALA A 724 -14.25 -27.73 28.65
N PHE A 725 -13.65 -26.65 29.16
CA PHE A 725 -12.37 -26.15 28.63
C PHE A 725 -11.24 -27.16 28.78
N GLU A 726 -11.15 -27.82 29.93
CA GLU A 726 -10.12 -28.83 30.18
C GLU A 726 -10.26 -30.07 29.31
N SER A 727 -11.49 -30.41 28.91
CA SER A 727 -11.78 -31.53 28.02
C SER A 727 -11.36 -31.27 26.57
N VAL A 728 -11.23 -30.00 26.17
CA VAL A 728 -10.92 -29.61 24.79
C VAL A 728 -9.50 -29.06 24.71
N ASP A 729 -8.56 -29.98 24.44
CA ASP A 729 -7.16 -29.75 24.04
C ASP A 729 -6.39 -28.70 24.87
N LYS A 730 -5.96 -29.09 26.09
CA LYS A 730 -5.06 -28.31 26.95
C LYS A 730 -3.73 -27.92 26.28
N THR A 731 -3.36 -28.62 25.21
CA THR A 731 -2.10 -28.41 24.49
C THR A 731 -2.26 -27.54 23.25
N ALA A 732 -3.45 -26.97 23.05
CA ALA A 732 -3.72 -26.18 21.86
C ALA A 732 -2.80 -24.94 21.81
N THR A 733 -2.15 -24.74 20.66
CA THR A 733 -1.25 -23.60 20.43
C THR A 733 -1.79 -22.71 19.33
N LEU A 734 -1.45 -21.42 19.35
CA LEU A 734 -1.84 -20.48 18.29
C LEU A 734 -1.50 -21.02 16.90
N GLN A 735 -0.35 -21.69 16.75
CA GLN A 735 0.13 -22.24 15.49
C GLN A 735 -0.84 -23.24 14.85
N GLN A 736 -1.62 -24.00 15.64
CA GLN A 736 -2.63 -24.93 15.13
C GLN A 736 -3.82 -24.20 14.50
N PHE A 737 -4.05 -22.94 14.90
CA PHE A 737 -5.11 -22.08 14.38
C PHE A 737 -4.61 -21.11 13.32
N LEU A 738 -3.43 -21.34 12.73
CA LEU A 738 -2.94 -20.53 11.62
C LEU A 738 -2.97 -21.30 10.31
N TRP A 739 -3.38 -20.63 9.24
CA TRP A 739 -3.17 -21.09 7.88
C TRP A 739 -1.66 -21.20 7.59
N LYS A 740 -1.28 -22.24 6.86
CA LYS A 740 0.07 -22.45 6.35
C LYS A 740 0.18 -21.71 5.01
N VAL A 741 0.96 -20.63 4.96
CA VAL A 741 1.05 -19.71 3.81
C VAL A 741 2.46 -19.25 3.52
#